data_AF-A0A1B6KDU8-F1
#
_entry.id   AF-A0A1B6KDU8-F1
#
_cell.length_a   1.000
_cell.length_b   1.000
_cell.length_c   1.000
_cell.angle_alpha   90.00
_cell.angle_beta   90.00
_cell.angle_gamma   90.00
#
_symmetry.space_group_name_H-M   'P 1'
#
loop_
_entity.id
_entity.type
_entity.pdbx_description
1 polymer ?
#
loop_
_entity_poly.entity_id
_entity_poly.type
_entity_poly.pdbx_seq_one_letter_code
_entity_poly.pdbx_strand_id
1 'polypeptide(L)'
;MNRFSVVLQNAFDALAPPAPLHEDFVYHWKRLMKHYLDVATTSKVAIEMTNIPAHLDQLEKILLKEDANPAEDGSTGPCLEYLLRHNLLDLLATLAVSDDPPGMRQYVLRFITNTLTHLQAPILAHNAVFPSLQRTIEMCNGHCPTASEMDEIKYLFALTAQLRKHPHLVYVYTSQWEPRERRTSECSTASNHSSSSLKTLTSAANIGPANSSPPPNNPLFRPLVSPALAEEPKLVPVEVETPALPLAPPQPLPPEPDTAQPQFPLLNALISYINSADSAVRVKTCQAIMLVTSVPDDRFAQLIAQHSPLCESLAIKLTAQYLEIPPDTDPNNVDDMHATWGLDTPIPLEVEESCEGCRQAATFLGWLDFCDQVAVEGRASIGMALAQSVRELFLEQEFDPELLPNSLVLALLTKCFKVVASTHLIKEMSEWLVGESRAPELPGVVTCRTRHALLDICSHGDPAVSLEALRLFEVVLEKNIEHVIHCLLLTYVEGRGYYDNTLSPNHIESWSDEEDERERHRESPDADSNGIISRTMAPSHIDKIIYSFLNVLPPVLRSAPSAETGGYHQYVSESQRQYSLVVAACAGFSWPVEAVSDDNLSSDSRPESDARQFYEGPFLRMIFNRIRDLPNQAYEVNLQLTAVISRLALLPHPYLHEYLLNTGVPRRPDTDCLLAALGDTAAQLHAQVTGLPGYKGLLQETRHRLLGHTQDKREEYCSLLESVVVLEEVCKELAAIAFVKFHHAT
;
A
#
# COMPACT_ATOMS: atom_id res chain seq x y z
N MET A 1 -66.13 -13.77 21.16
CA MET A 1 -66.22 -12.31 21.42
C MET A 1 -65.44 -11.46 20.39
N ASN A 2 -64.28 -11.92 19.89
CA ASN A 2 -63.31 -11.09 19.15
C ASN A 2 -63.86 -10.22 17.99
N ARG A 3 -64.84 -10.69 17.20
CA ARG A 3 -65.42 -9.86 16.11
C ARG A 3 -66.02 -8.54 16.60
N PHE A 4 -66.58 -8.48 17.81
CA PHE A 4 -67.14 -7.23 18.35
C PHE A 4 -66.05 -6.24 18.80
N SER A 5 -64.91 -6.76 19.28
CA SER A 5 -63.73 -5.94 19.61
C SER A 5 -63.07 -5.37 18.35
N VAL A 6 -62.93 -6.17 17.28
CA VAL A 6 -62.40 -5.69 15.99
C VAL A 6 -63.34 -4.67 15.34
N VAL A 7 -64.65 -4.88 15.40
CA VAL A 7 -65.63 -3.89 14.89
C VAL A 7 -65.63 -2.60 15.72
N LEU A 8 -65.45 -2.67 17.06
CA LEU A 8 -65.30 -1.49 17.90
C LEU A 8 -63.99 -0.74 17.63
N GLN A 9 -62.87 -1.46 17.46
CA GLN A 9 -61.58 -0.85 17.11
C GLN A 9 -61.68 -0.13 15.75
N ASN A 10 -62.12 -0.83 14.70
CA ASN A 10 -62.31 -0.27 13.37
C ASN A 10 -63.33 0.89 13.33
N ALA A 11 -64.30 0.93 14.26
CA ALA A 11 -65.23 2.05 14.39
C ALA A 11 -64.64 3.24 15.16
N PHE A 12 -63.76 2.99 16.13
CA PHE A 12 -63.02 4.02 16.87
C PHE A 12 -61.99 4.70 15.96
N ASP A 13 -61.22 3.89 15.23
CA ASP A 13 -60.23 4.31 14.22
C ASP A 13 -60.87 5.02 13.00
N ALA A 14 -62.21 4.98 12.88
CA ALA A 14 -63.00 5.66 11.84
C ALA A 14 -63.82 6.85 12.37
N LEU A 15 -63.80 7.14 13.67
CA LEU A 15 -64.56 8.23 14.30
C LEU A 15 -63.68 9.30 14.97
N ALA A 16 -62.44 8.97 15.32
CA ALA A 16 -61.41 9.95 15.60
C ALA A 16 -60.54 10.17 14.33
N PRO A 17 -60.11 11.40 14.00
CA PRO A 17 -58.92 11.54 13.17
C PRO A 17 -57.74 10.86 13.90
N PRO A 18 -56.76 10.29 13.19
CA PRO A 18 -55.55 9.81 13.83
C PRO A 18 -54.91 10.95 14.62
N ALA A 19 -54.45 10.66 15.84
CA ALA A 19 -53.83 11.67 16.70
C ALA A 19 -52.68 12.36 15.93
N PRO A 20 -52.52 13.70 16.05
CA PRO A 20 -51.40 14.37 15.42
C PRO A 20 -50.10 13.76 15.96
N LEU A 21 -49.16 13.41 15.07
CA LEU A 21 -47.97 12.60 15.40
C LEU A 21 -47.20 13.11 16.65
N HIS A 22 -47.19 14.43 16.85
CA HIS A 22 -46.64 15.10 18.03
C HIS A 22 -47.29 14.67 19.36
N GLU A 23 -48.62 14.50 19.42
CA GLU A 23 -49.30 14.04 20.65
C GLU A 23 -48.96 12.59 21.00
N ASP A 24 -48.87 11.70 20.00
CA ASP A 24 -48.43 10.32 20.19
C ASP A 24 -46.96 10.26 20.63
N PHE A 25 -46.09 11.09 20.04
CA PHE A 25 -44.68 11.21 20.45
C PHE A 25 -44.57 11.66 21.92
N VAL A 26 -45.29 12.72 22.30
CA VAL A 26 -45.33 13.25 23.67
C VAL A 26 -45.94 12.23 24.64
N TYR A 27 -46.92 11.43 24.21
CA TYR A 27 -47.49 10.35 25.00
C TYR A 27 -46.47 9.23 25.28
N HIS A 28 -45.79 8.72 24.24
CA HIS A 28 -44.79 7.67 24.39
C HIS A 28 -43.59 8.14 25.23
N TRP A 29 -43.14 9.38 25.06
CA TRP A 29 -42.10 9.97 25.90
C TRP A 29 -42.51 10.05 27.38
N LYS A 30 -43.73 10.53 27.67
CA LYS A 30 -44.27 10.58 29.05
C LYS A 30 -44.44 9.18 29.65
N ARG A 31 -44.75 8.16 28.84
CA ARG A 31 -44.83 6.76 29.29
C ARG A 31 -43.45 6.18 29.63
N LEU A 32 -42.43 6.46 28.82
CA LEU A 32 -41.04 6.09 29.10
C LEU A 32 -40.57 6.74 30.41
N MET A 33 -40.70 8.07 30.53
CA MET A 33 -40.27 8.79 31.73
C MET A 33 -41.07 8.43 32.98
N LYS A 34 -42.34 7.98 32.84
CA LYS A 34 -43.09 7.46 33.99
C LYS A 34 -42.42 6.23 34.63
N HIS A 35 -41.77 5.36 33.85
CA HIS A 35 -41.07 4.20 34.43
C HIS A 35 -39.99 4.64 35.43
N TYR A 36 -39.28 5.74 35.14
CA TYR A 36 -38.27 6.34 36.01
C TYR A 36 -38.84 7.14 37.19
N LEU A 37 -40.07 7.68 37.07
CA LEU A 37 -40.74 8.42 38.14
C LEU A 37 -41.40 7.51 39.19
N ASP A 38 -41.74 6.26 38.83
CA ASP A 38 -42.31 5.27 39.75
C ASP A 38 -41.22 4.45 40.52
N VAL A 39 -39.92 4.74 40.35
CA VAL A 39 -38.80 3.92 40.90
C VAL A 39 -38.59 4.14 42.39
N ALA A 40 -39.25 3.29 43.19
CA ALA A 40 -38.86 3.01 44.58
C ALA A 40 -38.20 1.62 44.74
N THR A 41 -38.25 0.75 43.71
CA THR A 41 -37.95 -0.70 43.86
C THR A 41 -37.35 -1.40 42.61
N THR A 42 -37.07 -0.70 41.50
CA THR A 42 -36.90 -1.35 40.18
C THR A 42 -35.46 -1.65 39.73
N SER A 43 -34.43 -1.18 40.44
CA SER A 43 -33.02 -1.07 39.98
C SER A 43 -32.22 -2.39 39.79
N LYS A 44 -32.90 -3.50 39.50
CA LYS A 44 -32.32 -4.82 39.16
C LYS A 44 -33.09 -5.60 38.08
N VAL A 45 -34.11 -4.99 37.46
CA VAL A 45 -34.89 -5.63 36.39
C VAL A 45 -34.22 -5.31 35.05
N ALA A 46 -33.88 -6.32 34.25
CA ALA A 46 -33.30 -6.11 32.91
C ALA A 46 -34.28 -5.37 31.99
N ILE A 47 -33.77 -4.48 31.13
CA ILE A 47 -34.60 -3.57 30.32
C ILE A 47 -35.63 -4.30 29.43
N GLU A 48 -35.32 -5.51 28.95
CA GLU A 48 -36.21 -6.36 28.14
C GLU A 48 -37.53 -6.71 28.85
N MET A 49 -37.53 -6.74 30.18
CA MET A 49 -38.71 -7.00 31.01
C MET A 49 -39.51 -5.73 31.33
N THR A 50 -39.15 -4.59 30.73
CA THR A 50 -39.82 -3.30 30.86
C THR A 50 -40.52 -2.89 29.56
N ASN A 51 -41.38 -1.87 29.62
CA ASN A 51 -41.98 -1.27 28.43
C ASN A 51 -41.09 -0.20 27.76
N ILE A 52 -39.86 0.04 28.25
CA ILE A 52 -38.97 1.08 27.70
C ILE A 52 -38.60 0.80 26.22
N PRO A 53 -38.15 -0.42 25.84
CA PRO A 53 -37.84 -0.73 24.44
C PRO A 53 -39.02 -0.45 23.52
N ALA A 54 -40.22 -0.92 23.88
CA ALA A 54 -41.45 -0.74 23.12
C ALA A 54 -41.95 0.72 23.03
N HIS A 55 -41.37 1.65 23.82
CA HIS A 55 -41.64 3.08 23.69
C HIS A 55 -40.56 3.79 22.87
N LEU A 56 -39.28 3.45 23.01
CA LEU A 56 -38.22 3.91 22.10
C LEU A 56 -38.51 3.51 20.65
N ASP A 57 -38.90 2.25 20.43
CA ASP A 57 -39.32 1.71 19.13
C ASP A 57 -40.45 2.51 18.45
N GLN A 58 -41.37 3.09 19.24
CA GLN A 58 -42.50 3.87 18.70
C GLN A 58 -42.11 5.33 18.49
N LEU A 59 -41.28 5.92 19.36
CA LEU A 59 -40.71 7.25 19.17
C LEU A 59 -39.90 7.30 17.86
N GLU A 60 -39.10 6.27 17.57
CA GLU A 60 -38.36 6.13 16.32
C GLU A 60 -39.31 6.05 15.11
N LYS A 61 -40.32 5.16 15.16
CA LYS A 61 -41.32 5.00 14.10
C LYS A 61 -42.18 6.24 13.87
N ILE A 62 -42.35 7.11 14.86
CA ILE A 62 -43.07 8.38 14.71
C ILE A 62 -42.16 9.42 14.03
N LEU A 63 -40.90 9.55 14.43
CA LEU A 63 -39.94 10.45 13.77
C LEU A 63 -39.74 10.09 12.30
N LEU A 64 -39.57 8.80 11.97
CA LEU A 64 -39.42 8.33 10.59
C LEU A 64 -40.69 8.55 9.74
N LYS A 65 -41.89 8.57 10.33
CA LYS A 65 -43.14 8.93 9.63
C LYS A 65 -43.27 10.43 9.37
N GLU A 66 -42.74 11.25 10.26
CA GLU A 66 -42.70 12.71 10.10
C GLU A 66 -41.69 13.11 9.02
N ASP A 67 -40.47 12.57 9.06
CA ASP A 67 -39.41 12.85 8.08
C ASP A 67 -39.75 12.32 6.67
N ALA A 68 -40.54 11.26 6.57
CA ALA A 68 -41.10 10.78 5.30
C ALA A 68 -42.21 11.68 4.71
N ASN A 69 -42.74 12.64 5.49
CA ASN A 69 -43.75 13.62 5.07
C ASN A 69 -43.28 15.05 5.45
N PRO A 70 -42.16 15.54 4.87
CA PRO A 70 -41.56 16.80 5.27
C PRO A 70 -42.51 17.98 4.99
N ALA A 71 -42.45 19.00 5.86
CA ALA A 71 -43.25 20.21 5.70
C ALA A 71 -42.86 20.99 4.44
N GLU A 72 -43.84 21.55 3.73
CA GLU A 72 -43.63 22.27 2.46
C GLU A 72 -42.69 23.48 2.60
N ASP A 73 -42.59 24.07 3.80
CA ASP A 73 -41.69 25.18 4.14
C ASP A 73 -40.22 24.76 4.36
N GLY A 74 -39.90 23.46 4.31
CA GLY A 74 -38.56 22.93 4.63
C GLY A 74 -38.17 23.05 6.11
N SER A 75 -39.15 23.26 7.00
CA SER A 75 -38.96 23.41 8.44
C SER A 75 -38.90 22.06 9.16
N THR A 76 -38.17 22.03 10.29
CA THR A 76 -38.10 20.86 11.17
C THR A 76 -39.48 20.47 11.68
N GLY A 77 -39.87 19.20 11.52
CA GLY A 77 -41.19 18.69 11.92
C GLY A 77 -41.45 18.79 13.44
N PRO A 78 -42.72 18.82 13.89
CA PRO A 78 -43.08 19.06 15.29
C PRO A 78 -42.68 17.96 16.29
N CYS A 79 -42.44 16.71 15.88
CA CYS A 79 -41.84 15.68 16.73
C CYS A 79 -40.34 15.90 16.89
N LEU A 80 -39.63 16.15 15.78
CA LEU A 80 -38.19 16.40 15.80
C LEU A 80 -37.84 17.74 16.50
N GLU A 81 -38.65 18.77 16.30
CA GLU A 81 -38.51 20.04 17.05
C GLU A 81 -38.76 19.84 18.55
N TYR A 82 -39.74 19.01 18.96
CA TYR A 82 -39.95 18.71 20.38
C TYR A 82 -38.75 17.96 20.98
N LEU A 83 -38.18 16.99 20.26
CA LEU A 83 -36.97 16.26 20.65
C LEU A 83 -35.78 17.20 20.88
N LEU A 84 -35.59 18.19 19.99
CA LEU A 84 -34.53 19.19 20.07
C LEU A 84 -34.78 20.23 21.16
N ARG A 85 -35.97 20.84 21.22
CA ARG A 85 -36.31 21.90 22.19
C ARG A 85 -36.26 21.44 23.66
N HIS A 86 -36.46 20.15 23.92
CA HIS A 86 -36.44 19.57 25.25
C HIS A 86 -35.16 18.78 25.57
N ASN A 87 -34.13 18.82 24.71
CA ASN A 87 -32.85 18.10 24.86
C ASN A 87 -33.04 16.60 25.18
N LEU A 88 -34.00 15.92 24.53
CA LEU A 88 -34.37 14.55 24.92
C LEU A 88 -33.24 13.55 24.72
N LEU A 89 -32.39 13.77 23.70
CA LEU A 89 -31.18 12.97 23.47
C LEU A 89 -30.18 13.09 24.62
N ASP A 90 -30.12 14.23 25.32
CA ASP A 90 -29.20 14.45 26.42
C ASP A 90 -29.64 13.73 27.69
N LEU A 91 -30.96 13.64 27.91
CA LEU A 91 -31.51 12.81 28.97
C LEU A 91 -31.33 11.32 28.64
N LEU A 92 -31.55 10.89 27.40
CA LEU A 92 -31.27 9.51 26.98
C LEU A 92 -29.78 9.16 27.13
N ALA A 93 -28.86 10.04 26.73
CA ALA A 93 -27.43 9.87 26.94
C ALA A 93 -27.08 9.72 28.44
N THR A 94 -27.69 10.52 29.30
CA THR A 94 -27.51 10.42 30.76
C THR A 94 -28.01 9.07 31.31
N LEU A 95 -29.18 8.60 30.86
CA LEU A 95 -29.72 7.29 31.24
C LEU A 95 -28.84 6.12 30.73
N ALA A 96 -28.25 6.26 29.54
CA ALA A 96 -27.33 5.30 28.95
C ALA A 96 -26.00 5.22 29.71
N VAL A 97 -25.48 6.35 30.20
CA VAL A 97 -24.28 6.39 31.06
C VAL A 97 -24.52 5.69 32.41
N SER A 98 -25.73 5.78 32.97
CA SER A 98 -26.08 5.06 34.20
C SER A 98 -26.39 3.58 34.03
N ASP A 99 -26.73 3.13 32.80
CA ASP A 99 -27.27 1.80 32.47
C ASP A 99 -28.28 1.24 33.50
N ASP A 100 -29.22 2.09 33.94
CA ASP A 100 -30.35 1.70 34.80
C ASP A 100 -31.66 1.93 34.02
N PRO A 101 -32.50 0.91 33.78
CA PRO A 101 -32.25 -0.51 34.02
C PRO A 101 -31.14 -1.08 33.12
N PRO A 102 -30.44 -2.15 33.55
CA PRO A 102 -29.33 -2.73 32.79
C PRO A 102 -29.73 -3.14 31.38
N GLY A 103 -28.92 -2.73 30.41
CA GLY A 103 -29.17 -2.80 28.97
C GLY A 103 -29.73 -1.51 28.34
N MET A 104 -30.09 -0.49 29.13
CA MET A 104 -30.52 0.82 28.61
C MET A 104 -29.49 1.44 27.64
N ARG A 105 -28.19 1.21 27.86
CA ARG A 105 -27.09 1.58 26.97
C ARG A 105 -27.30 1.10 25.53
N GLN A 106 -27.67 -0.17 25.33
CA GLN A 106 -27.90 -0.74 23.99
C GLN A 106 -29.05 -0.04 23.26
N TYR A 107 -30.20 0.12 23.94
CA TYR A 107 -31.40 0.67 23.32
C TYR A 107 -31.28 2.17 23.03
N VAL A 108 -30.57 2.93 23.88
CA VAL A 108 -30.26 4.35 23.58
C VAL A 108 -29.30 4.48 22.42
N LEU A 109 -28.17 3.74 22.42
CA LEU A 109 -27.20 3.79 21.32
C LEU A 109 -27.83 3.39 19.99
N ARG A 110 -28.70 2.36 19.98
CA ARG A 110 -29.49 1.97 18.81
C ARG A 110 -30.46 3.06 18.35
N PHE A 111 -31.20 3.68 19.26
CA PHE A 111 -32.12 4.79 18.93
C PHE A 111 -31.37 6.00 18.34
N ILE A 112 -30.25 6.40 18.95
CA ILE A 112 -29.41 7.48 18.44
C ILE A 112 -28.81 7.10 17.07
N THR A 113 -28.30 5.88 16.91
CA THR A 113 -27.81 5.35 15.63
C THR A 113 -28.87 5.47 14.55
N ASN A 114 -30.07 4.93 14.79
CA ASN A 114 -31.16 4.92 13.82
C ASN A 114 -31.66 6.34 13.46
N THR A 115 -31.76 7.24 14.44
CA THR A 115 -32.12 8.64 14.15
C THR A 115 -31.03 9.35 13.32
N LEU A 116 -29.75 9.08 13.58
CA LEU A 116 -28.64 9.63 12.79
C LEU A 116 -28.52 9.03 11.39
N THR A 117 -28.88 7.76 11.15
CA THR A 117 -28.74 7.11 9.84
C THR A 117 -29.94 7.30 8.92
N HIS A 118 -31.16 7.35 9.46
CA HIS A 118 -32.38 7.24 8.66
C HIS A 118 -33.18 8.53 8.45
N LEU A 119 -32.96 9.57 9.27
CA LEU A 119 -33.64 10.86 9.09
C LEU A 119 -32.94 11.71 8.02
N GLN A 120 -33.71 12.28 7.09
CA GLN A 120 -33.23 13.13 6.01
C GLN A 120 -33.00 14.57 6.49
N ALA A 121 -33.80 15.05 7.46
CA ALA A 121 -33.55 16.32 8.13
C ALA A 121 -32.16 16.32 8.80
N PRO A 122 -31.31 17.34 8.58
CA PRO A 122 -29.94 17.34 9.10
C PRO A 122 -29.91 17.66 10.60
N ILE A 123 -30.14 16.65 11.44
CA ILE A 123 -30.09 16.73 12.91
C ILE A 123 -28.79 17.39 13.39
N LEU A 124 -27.68 17.07 12.72
CA LEU A 124 -26.34 17.59 13.01
C LEU A 124 -26.16 19.09 12.68
N ALA A 125 -27.15 19.76 12.08
CA ALA A 125 -27.16 21.23 11.99
C ALA A 125 -27.58 21.91 13.31
N HIS A 126 -28.11 21.15 14.29
CA HIS A 126 -28.58 21.67 15.57
C HIS A 126 -27.57 21.42 16.70
N ASN A 127 -26.87 22.49 17.13
CA ASN A 127 -25.87 22.45 18.22
C ASN A 127 -26.33 21.79 19.53
N ALA A 128 -27.64 21.69 19.78
CA ALA A 128 -28.21 21.04 20.97
C ALA A 128 -27.95 19.52 21.04
N VAL A 129 -27.56 18.90 19.92
CA VAL A 129 -27.35 17.44 19.81
C VAL A 129 -25.90 17.05 20.17
N PHE A 130 -24.94 17.92 19.90
CA PHE A 130 -23.51 17.65 20.10
C PHE A 130 -23.10 17.26 21.54
N PRO A 131 -23.65 17.85 22.62
CA PRO A 131 -23.28 17.47 23.99
C PRO A 131 -23.68 16.04 24.33
N SER A 132 -24.80 15.59 23.75
CA SER A 132 -25.32 14.24 23.90
C SER A 132 -24.50 13.23 23.09
N LEU A 133 -24.05 13.61 21.88
CA LEU A 133 -23.15 12.80 21.06
C LEU A 133 -21.77 12.64 21.70
N GLN A 134 -21.18 13.72 22.23
CA GLN A 134 -19.88 13.63 22.90
C GLN A 134 -19.96 12.73 24.15
N ARG A 135 -20.97 12.90 25.01
CA ARG A 135 -21.20 12.02 26.17
C ARG A 135 -21.41 10.54 25.78
N THR A 136 -22.06 10.28 24.65
CA THR A 136 -22.26 8.90 24.15
C THR A 136 -21.04 8.33 23.44
N ILE A 137 -20.09 9.15 22.99
CA ILE A 137 -18.77 8.71 22.53
C ILE A 137 -17.87 8.39 23.73
N GLU A 138 -17.85 9.25 24.75
CA GLU A 138 -17.01 9.09 25.96
C GLU A 138 -17.31 7.80 26.75
N MET A 139 -18.54 7.31 26.70
CA MET A 139 -18.95 6.03 27.31
C MET A 139 -18.65 4.78 26.45
N CYS A 140 -18.24 4.95 25.18
CA CYS A 140 -17.80 3.85 24.33
C CYS A 140 -16.33 3.54 24.58
N ASN A 141 -16.04 2.46 25.30
CA ASN A 141 -14.69 1.96 25.52
C ASN A 141 -14.61 0.43 25.34
N GLY A 142 -13.71 -0.03 24.48
CA GLY A 142 -13.43 -1.45 24.24
C GLY A 142 -12.51 -2.11 25.27
N HIS A 143 -12.16 -1.38 26.35
CA HIS A 143 -11.32 -1.89 27.44
C HIS A 143 -12.05 -2.89 28.36
N CYS A 144 -13.38 -2.97 28.29
CA CYS A 144 -14.21 -3.81 29.15
C CYS A 144 -15.22 -4.59 28.29
N PRO A 145 -15.02 -5.90 28.05
CA PRO A 145 -15.91 -6.68 27.21
C PRO A 145 -17.32 -6.73 27.80
N THR A 146 -18.28 -6.20 27.04
CA THR A 146 -19.66 -6.02 27.46
C THR A 146 -20.63 -6.43 26.34
N ALA A 147 -21.83 -6.88 26.69
CA ALA A 147 -22.83 -7.36 25.73
C ALA A 147 -23.32 -6.29 24.72
N SER A 148 -22.82 -5.06 24.81
CA SER A 148 -23.18 -3.91 23.99
C SER A 148 -22.08 -3.41 23.05
N GLU A 149 -20.87 -3.98 23.05
CA GLU A 149 -19.78 -3.60 22.12
C GLU A 149 -20.24 -3.53 20.65
N MET A 150 -21.06 -4.51 20.25
CA MET A 150 -21.60 -4.62 18.89
C MET A 150 -22.56 -3.47 18.53
N ASP A 151 -23.27 -2.87 19.49
CA ASP A 151 -24.14 -1.71 19.25
C ASP A 151 -23.39 -0.38 19.45
N GLU A 152 -22.39 -0.35 20.34
CA GLU A 152 -21.43 0.75 20.48
C GLU A 152 -20.65 0.98 19.18
N ILE A 153 -20.12 -0.08 18.57
CA ILE A 153 -19.41 0.05 17.29
C ILE A 153 -20.33 0.36 16.11
N LYS A 154 -21.59 -0.10 16.09
CA LYS A 154 -22.58 0.38 15.10
C LYS A 154 -22.82 1.89 15.24
N TYR A 155 -22.91 2.39 16.47
CA TYR A 155 -23.06 3.81 16.75
C TYR A 155 -21.84 4.62 16.30
N LEU A 156 -20.62 4.23 16.69
CA LEU A 156 -19.40 4.90 16.26
C LEU A 156 -19.23 4.86 14.74
N PHE A 157 -19.52 3.71 14.09
CA PHE A 157 -19.52 3.58 12.63
C PHE A 157 -20.50 4.55 11.96
N ALA A 158 -21.73 4.70 12.50
CA ALA A 158 -22.70 5.66 11.99
C ALA A 158 -22.22 7.12 12.12
N LEU A 159 -21.55 7.48 13.22
CA LEU A 159 -20.92 8.80 13.37
C LEU A 159 -19.82 9.03 12.32
N THR A 160 -18.93 8.07 12.09
CA THR A 160 -17.86 8.21 11.08
C THR A 160 -18.42 8.33 9.65
N ALA A 161 -19.48 7.58 9.33
CA ALA A 161 -20.18 7.70 8.06
C ALA A 161 -20.82 9.09 7.88
N GLN A 162 -21.44 9.65 8.92
CA GLN A 162 -21.98 11.01 8.86
C GLN A 162 -20.88 12.08 8.80
N LEU A 163 -19.73 11.87 9.46
CA LEU A 163 -18.57 12.76 9.37
C LEU A 163 -18.00 12.80 7.95
N ARG A 164 -17.81 11.64 7.28
CA ARG A 164 -17.37 11.58 5.87
C ARG A 164 -18.41 12.18 4.91
N LYS A 165 -19.71 12.05 5.20
CA LYS A 165 -20.80 12.69 4.43
C LYS A 165 -20.87 14.21 4.64
N HIS A 166 -20.49 14.70 5.82
CA HIS A 166 -20.56 16.12 6.20
C HIS A 166 -19.23 16.63 6.80
N PRO A 167 -18.14 16.74 6.01
CA PRO A 167 -16.79 17.05 6.51
C PRO A 167 -16.67 18.40 7.23
N HIS A 168 -17.55 19.35 6.92
CA HIS A 168 -17.62 20.64 7.60
C HIS A 168 -17.93 20.54 9.10
N LEU A 169 -18.35 19.36 9.60
CA LEU A 169 -18.63 19.08 11.01
C LEU A 169 -17.43 18.52 11.79
N VAL A 170 -16.23 18.40 11.20
CA VAL A 170 -15.01 17.93 11.89
C VAL A 170 -14.83 18.61 13.26
N TYR A 171 -15.04 19.92 13.36
CA TYR A 171 -14.90 20.71 14.59
C TYR A 171 -15.81 20.26 15.76
N VAL A 172 -16.83 19.44 15.51
CA VAL A 172 -17.72 18.85 16.53
C VAL A 172 -17.08 17.61 17.17
N TYR A 173 -16.20 16.93 16.43
CA TYR A 173 -15.55 15.68 16.81
C TYR A 173 -14.05 15.84 17.14
N THR A 174 -13.49 17.05 16.94
CA THR A 174 -12.09 17.40 17.24
C THR A 174 -12.00 18.55 18.22
N SER A 175 -11.25 18.35 19.31
CA SER A 175 -11.20 19.21 20.51
C SER A 175 -12.56 19.38 21.20
N GLN A 176 -12.53 19.69 22.50
CA GLN A 176 -13.74 19.69 23.33
C GLN A 176 -14.73 20.75 22.85
N TRP A 177 -16.03 20.42 22.80
CA TRP A 177 -17.07 21.43 22.62
C TRP A 177 -17.16 22.22 23.93
N GLU A 178 -16.31 23.24 24.09
CA GLU A 178 -16.64 24.32 25.01
C GLU A 178 -17.90 25.00 24.46
N PRO A 179 -19.07 24.95 25.14
CA PRO A 179 -20.03 26.00 24.93
C PRO A 179 -19.31 27.30 25.26
N ARG A 180 -19.32 28.28 24.34
CA ARG A 180 -18.88 29.65 24.64
C ARG A 180 -19.87 30.33 25.59
N GLU A 181 -19.96 29.79 26.81
CA GLU A 181 -20.47 30.51 27.95
C GLU A 181 -19.71 31.82 28.07
N ARG A 182 -20.45 32.88 28.35
CA ARG A 182 -19.95 34.24 28.27
C ARG A 182 -18.85 34.38 29.30
N ARG A 183 -17.62 34.69 28.89
CA ARG A 183 -16.59 35.21 29.81
C ARG A 183 -17.19 36.43 30.49
N THR A 184 -17.63 36.26 31.73
CA THR A 184 -18.15 37.34 32.58
C THR A 184 -16.97 38.22 32.95
N SER A 185 -16.72 39.21 32.11
CA SER A 185 -15.72 40.24 32.38
C SER A 185 -16.09 40.98 33.66
N GLU A 186 -15.32 40.77 34.72
CA GLU A 186 -15.39 41.59 35.92
C GLU A 186 -14.97 43.02 35.58
N CYS A 187 -15.93 43.91 35.31
CA CYS A 187 -15.69 45.34 35.39
C CYS A 187 -16.93 46.10 35.84
N SER A 188 -16.68 47.07 36.72
CA SER A 188 -17.67 47.74 37.56
C SER A 188 -18.62 48.69 36.81
N THR A 189 -19.87 48.73 37.29
CA THR A 189 -20.72 49.93 37.42
C THR A 189 -20.94 50.86 36.20
N ALA A 190 -22.15 50.82 35.59
CA ALA A 190 -23.01 52.01 35.41
C ALA A 190 -24.43 51.71 34.82
N SER A 191 -25.46 52.22 35.51
CA SER A 191 -26.80 52.67 35.04
C SER A 191 -27.47 52.17 33.72
N ASN A 192 -28.60 51.49 33.91
CA ASN A 192 -29.95 51.74 33.34
C ASN A 192 -30.35 51.50 31.86
N HIS A 193 -31.58 50.95 31.75
CA HIS A 193 -32.62 51.03 30.69
C HIS A 193 -32.76 49.97 29.56
N SER A 194 -33.95 49.33 29.56
CA SER A 194 -34.81 48.87 28.44
C SER A 194 -34.34 47.82 27.40
N SER A 195 -34.66 46.56 27.68
CA SER A 195 -35.44 45.62 26.84
C SER A 195 -35.61 45.83 25.30
N SER A 196 -35.09 44.91 24.49
CA SER A 196 -35.78 44.21 23.36
C SER A 196 -34.80 43.21 22.69
N SER A 197 -35.08 41.91 22.68
CA SER A 197 -35.79 41.11 21.64
C SER A 197 -34.94 40.69 20.43
N LEU A 198 -34.94 39.39 20.12
CA LEU A 198 -34.21 38.77 18.98
C LEU A 198 -34.68 39.28 17.61
N LYS A 199 -33.79 39.26 16.61
CA LYS A 199 -34.16 39.03 15.20
C LYS A 199 -32.99 38.65 14.26
N THR A 200 -33.26 37.67 13.40
CA THR A 200 -32.68 37.38 12.06
C THR A 200 -31.15 37.29 11.89
N LEU A 201 -30.70 36.07 11.56
CA LEU A 201 -29.57 35.81 10.67
C LEU A 201 -30.06 34.94 9.49
N THR A 202 -30.56 35.58 8.43
CA THR A 202 -31.01 34.92 7.19
C THR A 202 -30.65 35.77 5.96
N SER A 203 -29.42 35.62 5.47
CA SER A 203 -29.01 36.08 4.14
C SER A 203 -27.64 35.51 3.77
N ALA A 204 -27.61 34.38 3.05
CA ALA A 204 -26.42 33.84 2.40
C ALA A 204 -26.77 33.52 0.93
N ALA A 205 -26.18 34.27 0.00
CA ALA A 205 -26.33 34.07 -1.44
C ALA A 205 -25.11 34.65 -2.17
N ASN A 206 -24.80 34.11 -3.36
CA ASN A 206 -23.72 34.49 -4.28
C ASN A 206 -22.27 34.29 -3.79
N ILE A 207 -21.72 33.10 -4.04
CA ILE A 207 -20.47 32.93 -4.80
C ILE A 207 -20.74 31.88 -5.90
N GLY A 208 -20.08 32.00 -7.06
CA GLY A 208 -20.31 31.17 -8.26
C GLY A 208 -19.70 29.76 -8.20
N PRO A 209 -19.92 28.93 -9.24
CA PRO A 209 -19.52 27.53 -9.27
C PRO A 209 -18.01 27.34 -9.51
N ALA A 210 -17.42 26.37 -8.82
CA ALA A 210 -16.11 25.82 -9.13
C ALA A 210 -16.27 24.46 -9.84
N ASN A 211 -15.54 24.23 -10.92
CA ASN A 211 -15.59 22.97 -11.66
C ASN A 211 -14.84 21.85 -10.92
N SER A 212 -15.49 20.71 -10.71
CA SER A 212 -14.86 19.47 -10.29
C SER A 212 -15.05 18.38 -11.35
N SER A 213 -13.96 17.99 -12.01
CA SER A 213 -13.92 16.84 -12.92
C SER A 213 -13.70 15.54 -12.14
N PRO A 214 -14.47 14.46 -12.37
CA PRO A 214 -14.21 13.17 -11.74
C PRO A 214 -12.95 12.50 -12.31
N PRO A 215 -12.27 11.62 -11.54
CA PRO A 215 -11.13 10.85 -12.04
C PRO A 215 -11.56 9.80 -13.08
N PRO A 216 -10.69 9.47 -14.06
CA PRO A 216 -10.99 8.49 -15.10
C PRO A 216 -10.87 7.02 -14.60
N ASN A 217 -11.27 6.08 -15.46
CA ASN A 217 -11.09 4.61 -15.36
C ASN A 217 -12.14 3.78 -14.60
N ASN A 218 -13.37 4.29 -14.37
CA ASN A 218 -14.52 3.41 -14.09
C ASN A 218 -15.20 2.97 -15.41
N PRO A 219 -15.29 1.66 -15.74
CA PRO A 219 -15.81 1.19 -17.01
C PRO A 219 -17.33 1.34 -17.20
N LEU A 220 -18.08 1.79 -16.19
CA LEU A 220 -19.55 1.96 -16.27
C LEU A 220 -20.02 3.17 -17.09
N PHE A 221 -19.14 4.07 -17.56
CA PHE A 221 -19.53 5.36 -18.14
C PHE A 221 -18.77 5.76 -19.43
N ARG A 222 -19.30 5.36 -20.60
CA ARG A 222 -18.99 5.86 -21.97
C ARG A 222 -20.23 5.65 -22.88
N PRO A 223 -20.34 6.28 -24.07
CA PRO A 223 -19.45 7.24 -24.76
C PRO A 223 -20.08 8.67 -24.75
N LEU A 224 -19.96 9.67 -25.66
CA LEU A 224 -19.54 9.83 -27.07
C LEU A 224 -18.90 11.21 -27.37
N VAL A 225 -18.10 11.23 -28.44
CA VAL A 225 -17.74 12.28 -29.44
C VAL A 225 -17.88 13.79 -29.12
N SER A 226 -16.80 14.51 -29.46
CA SER A 226 -16.47 15.96 -29.50
C SER A 226 -17.38 16.83 -30.45
N PRO A 227 -17.22 18.19 -30.60
CA PRO A 227 -15.95 18.96 -30.60
C PRO A 227 -15.95 20.45 -30.13
N ALA A 228 -14.73 21.05 -30.22
CA ALA A 228 -14.41 22.41 -30.70
C ALA A 228 -14.19 23.61 -29.74
N LEU A 229 -12.94 24.13 -29.80
CA LEU A 229 -12.50 25.54 -29.89
C LEU A 229 -12.84 26.56 -28.78
N ALA A 230 -11.80 27.04 -28.08
CA ALA A 230 -11.35 28.45 -28.07
C ALA A 230 -9.95 28.58 -27.43
N GLU A 231 -9.23 29.69 -27.71
CA GLU A 231 -7.81 29.88 -27.37
C GLU A 231 -7.56 30.91 -26.24
N GLU A 232 -6.41 30.73 -25.55
CA GLU A 232 -5.51 31.78 -25.00
C GLU A 232 -5.97 32.74 -23.85
N PRO A 233 -5.04 33.50 -23.21
CA PRO A 233 -3.56 33.37 -23.12
C PRO A 233 -3.02 33.38 -21.65
N LYS A 234 -1.69 33.27 -21.50
CA LYS A 234 -0.94 33.41 -20.22
C LYS A 234 -0.69 34.87 -19.81
N LEU A 235 -0.54 35.13 -18.51
CA LEU A 235 0.25 36.24 -17.96
C LEU A 235 1.02 35.80 -16.69
N VAL A 236 2.21 36.38 -16.47
CA VAL A 236 3.12 36.08 -15.35
C VAL A 236 3.72 37.39 -14.80
N PRO A 237 3.66 37.63 -13.48
CA PRO A 237 4.56 38.54 -12.75
C PRO A 237 5.69 37.72 -12.08
N VAL A 238 6.98 37.86 -12.40
CA VAL A 238 7.86 39.04 -12.24
C VAL A 238 8.03 39.43 -10.77
N GLU A 239 9.18 39.04 -10.22
CA GLU A 239 9.64 39.36 -8.86
C GLU A 239 10.30 40.74 -8.79
N VAL A 240 10.35 41.34 -7.59
CA VAL A 240 11.10 42.58 -7.31
C VAL A 240 11.79 42.46 -5.95
N GLU A 241 13.11 42.43 -5.95
CA GLU A 241 13.93 42.43 -4.73
C GLU A 241 13.87 43.78 -4.00
N THR A 242 14.02 43.75 -2.67
CA THR A 242 14.42 44.93 -1.87
C THR A 242 15.43 44.52 -0.78
N PRO A 243 16.39 45.39 -0.41
CA PRO A 243 17.64 44.95 0.21
C PRO A 243 17.57 44.74 1.73
N ALA A 244 18.40 43.83 2.23
CA ALA A 244 18.50 43.46 3.64
C ALA A 244 19.26 44.48 4.52
N LEU A 245 18.97 44.44 5.83
CA LEU A 245 19.75 45.09 6.89
C LEU A 245 20.15 44.05 7.97
N PRO A 246 21.21 44.30 8.77
CA PRO A 246 21.86 43.23 9.52
C PRO A 246 21.07 42.69 10.72
N LEU A 247 21.07 41.37 10.87
CA LEU A 247 20.47 40.66 12.01
C LEU A 247 21.32 40.82 13.27
N ALA A 248 20.66 41.17 14.39
CA ALA A 248 21.19 40.94 15.73
C ALA A 248 20.92 39.49 16.17
N PRO A 249 21.73 38.88 17.05
CA PRO A 249 21.52 37.50 17.50
C PRO A 249 20.19 37.36 18.26
N PRO A 250 19.45 36.25 18.05
CA PRO A 250 18.14 36.07 18.66
C PRO A 250 18.23 35.91 20.18
N GLN A 251 17.41 36.67 20.91
CA GLN A 251 17.09 36.35 22.30
C GLN A 251 15.98 35.29 22.31
N PRO A 252 16.00 34.33 23.25
CA PRO A 252 14.94 33.33 23.35
C PRO A 252 13.62 34.00 23.73
N LEU A 253 12.58 33.76 22.93
CA LEU A 253 11.22 34.14 23.27
C LEU A 253 10.75 33.38 24.53
N PRO A 254 9.94 33.99 25.41
CA PRO A 254 9.26 33.24 26.46
C PRO A 254 8.30 32.22 25.82
N PRO A 255 8.04 31.07 26.48
CA PRO A 255 7.08 30.10 25.97
C PRO A 255 5.69 30.70 25.88
N GLU A 256 4.98 30.44 24.77
CA GLU A 256 3.55 30.73 24.68
C GLU A 256 2.76 29.82 25.64
N PRO A 257 1.61 30.28 26.18
CA PRO A 257 0.82 29.48 27.13
C PRO A 257 0.23 28.24 26.46
N ASP A 258 0.20 27.13 27.20
CA ASP A 258 -0.13 25.79 26.70
C ASP A 258 -1.39 25.76 25.80
N THR A 259 -1.17 25.63 24.49
CA THR A 259 -2.23 25.29 23.55
C THR A 259 -2.65 23.84 23.79
N ALA A 260 -3.81 23.65 24.42
CA ALA A 260 -4.36 22.33 24.69
C ALA A 260 -4.39 21.47 23.42
N GLN A 261 -3.72 20.31 23.46
CA GLN A 261 -3.57 19.43 22.30
C GLN A 261 -4.95 19.00 21.75
N PRO A 262 -5.11 18.90 20.41
CA PRO A 262 -6.38 18.54 19.81
C PRO A 262 -6.76 17.10 20.19
N GLN A 263 -7.90 16.95 20.86
CA GLN A 263 -8.44 15.66 21.26
C GLN A 263 -9.32 15.07 20.15
N PHE A 264 -9.30 13.75 20.00
CA PHE A 264 -10.12 13.04 19.00
C PHE A 264 -11.00 11.96 19.68
N PRO A 265 -12.04 12.31 20.46
CA PRO A 265 -12.80 11.33 21.24
C PRO A 265 -13.36 10.17 20.41
N LEU A 266 -13.88 10.46 19.21
CA LEU A 266 -14.41 9.45 18.29
C LEU A 266 -13.33 8.46 17.81
N LEU A 267 -12.13 8.95 17.52
CA LEU A 267 -11.02 8.11 17.04
C LEU A 267 -10.39 7.32 18.19
N ASN A 268 -10.21 7.93 19.35
CA ASN A 268 -9.70 7.26 20.56
C ASN A 268 -10.66 6.16 21.04
N ALA A 269 -11.98 6.41 20.97
CA ALA A 269 -12.99 5.39 21.23
C ALA A 269 -12.82 4.20 20.26
N LEU A 270 -12.76 4.44 18.95
CA LEU A 270 -12.53 3.39 17.95
C LEU A 270 -11.24 2.60 18.17
N ILE A 271 -10.13 3.28 18.47
CA ILE A 271 -8.84 2.62 18.75
C ILE A 271 -8.97 1.59 19.89
N SER A 272 -9.78 1.89 20.92
CA SER A 272 -9.97 0.96 22.05
C SER A 272 -10.67 -0.37 21.71
N TYR A 273 -11.38 -0.49 20.57
CA TYR A 273 -12.03 -1.74 20.13
C TYR A 273 -11.21 -2.50 19.07
N ILE A 274 -10.05 -1.99 18.63
CA ILE A 274 -9.14 -2.69 17.69
C ILE A 274 -8.74 -4.09 18.20
N ASN A 275 -8.77 -4.27 19.53
CA ASN A 275 -8.40 -5.49 20.25
C ASN A 275 -9.59 -6.20 20.92
N SER A 276 -10.85 -5.89 20.57
CA SER A 276 -12.01 -6.67 21.05
C SER A 276 -11.87 -8.15 20.65
N ALA A 277 -12.37 -9.05 21.49
CA ALA A 277 -12.34 -10.49 21.23
C ALA A 277 -13.27 -10.92 20.07
N ASP A 278 -14.34 -10.18 19.81
CA ASP A 278 -15.30 -10.46 18.73
C ASP A 278 -14.74 -10.00 17.36
N SER A 279 -14.65 -10.92 16.38
CA SER A 279 -14.16 -10.60 15.04
C SER A 279 -15.08 -9.59 14.31
N ALA A 280 -16.40 -9.67 14.50
CA ALA A 280 -17.34 -8.75 13.88
C ALA A 280 -17.22 -7.33 14.50
N VAL A 281 -16.91 -7.21 15.79
CA VAL A 281 -16.60 -5.92 16.44
C VAL A 281 -15.29 -5.35 15.88
N ARG A 282 -14.21 -6.15 15.80
CA ARG A 282 -12.93 -5.71 15.22
C ARG A 282 -13.10 -5.25 13.77
N VAL A 283 -13.76 -6.04 12.92
CA VAL A 283 -13.94 -5.73 11.49
C VAL A 283 -14.80 -4.48 11.29
N LYS A 284 -15.85 -4.28 12.11
CA LYS A 284 -16.63 -3.03 12.06
C LYS A 284 -15.85 -1.81 12.55
N THR A 285 -14.96 -1.99 13.54
CA THR A 285 -14.02 -0.96 13.99
C THR A 285 -13.04 -0.57 12.88
N CYS A 286 -12.49 -1.56 12.17
CA CYS A 286 -11.61 -1.35 11.01
C CYS A 286 -12.31 -0.55 9.90
N GLN A 287 -13.55 -0.91 9.57
CA GLN A 287 -14.39 -0.18 8.60
C GLN A 287 -14.68 1.26 9.06
N ALA A 288 -14.90 1.50 10.36
CA ALA A 288 -15.11 2.85 10.89
C ALA A 288 -13.82 3.70 10.83
N ILE A 289 -12.65 3.11 11.13
CA ILE A 289 -11.34 3.79 11.03
C ILE A 289 -11.08 4.23 9.59
N MET A 290 -11.27 3.35 8.60
CA MET A 290 -11.13 3.71 7.18
C MET A 290 -12.06 4.85 6.76
N LEU A 291 -13.28 4.95 7.31
CA LEU A 291 -14.17 6.08 7.05
C LEU A 291 -13.67 7.41 7.66
N VAL A 292 -12.91 7.38 8.75
CA VAL A 292 -12.29 8.57 9.36
C VAL A 292 -11.05 9.01 8.58
N THR A 293 -10.15 8.08 8.23
CA THR A 293 -8.89 8.41 7.54
C THR A 293 -9.12 8.92 6.10
N SER A 294 -10.27 8.58 5.51
CA SER A 294 -10.71 8.99 4.17
C SER A 294 -11.64 10.22 4.15
N VAL A 295 -11.82 10.94 5.26
CA VAL A 295 -12.54 12.22 5.28
C VAL A 295 -11.80 13.23 4.39
N PRO A 296 -12.46 13.93 3.46
CA PRO A 296 -11.81 14.86 2.52
C PRO A 296 -11.52 16.23 3.14
N ASP A 297 -10.74 16.26 4.22
CA ASP A 297 -10.17 17.46 4.85
C ASP A 297 -8.69 17.19 5.20
N ASP A 298 -7.77 17.89 4.52
CA ASP A 298 -6.34 17.71 4.72
C ASP A 298 -5.83 18.29 6.04
N ARG A 299 -6.51 19.28 6.63
CA ARG A 299 -6.13 19.82 7.95
C ARG A 299 -6.52 18.82 9.03
N PHE A 300 -7.72 18.24 8.93
CA PHE A 300 -8.13 17.14 9.81
C PHE A 300 -7.16 15.97 9.73
N ALA A 301 -6.77 15.57 8.52
CA ALA A 301 -5.83 14.47 8.32
C ALA A 301 -4.40 14.77 8.77
N GLN A 302 -3.93 16.02 8.69
CA GLN A 302 -2.66 16.45 9.28
C GLN A 302 -2.71 16.42 10.81
N LEU A 303 -3.81 16.90 11.41
CA LEU A 303 -4.00 16.90 12.87
C LEU A 303 -4.10 15.46 13.42
N ILE A 304 -4.76 14.53 12.71
CA ILE A 304 -4.72 13.09 13.06
C ILE A 304 -3.27 12.59 13.00
N ALA A 305 -2.57 12.81 11.88
CA ALA A 305 -1.22 12.29 11.65
C ALA A 305 -0.18 12.80 12.68
N GLN A 306 -0.37 14.00 13.24
CA GLN A 306 0.57 14.64 14.17
C GLN A 306 0.19 14.51 15.66
N HIS A 307 -1.08 14.24 15.97
CA HIS A 307 -1.59 14.32 17.36
C HIS A 307 -2.53 13.17 17.78
N SER A 308 -2.79 12.18 16.91
CA SER A 308 -3.53 10.97 17.28
C SER A 308 -2.59 9.77 17.36
N PRO A 309 -2.71 8.89 18.38
CA PRO A 309 -1.93 7.65 18.48
C PRO A 309 -2.37 6.58 17.46
N LEU A 310 -3.16 6.93 16.44
CA LEU A 310 -3.68 5.96 15.46
C LEU A 310 -2.55 5.19 14.74
N CYS A 311 -1.63 5.91 14.11
CA CYS A 311 -0.57 5.31 13.29
C CYS A 311 0.33 4.38 14.13
N GLU A 312 0.73 4.87 15.30
CA GLU A 312 1.46 4.14 16.34
C GLU A 312 0.70 2.88 16.79
N SER A 313 -0.60 2.98 17.11
CA SER A 313 -1.43 1.85 17.56
C SER A 313 -1.62 0.77 16.50
N LEU A 314 -1.72 1.17 15.22
CA LEU A 314 -1.82 0.22 14.10
C LEU A 314 -0.49 -0.54 13.90
N ALA A 315 0.64 0.16 13.99
CA ALA A 315 1.98 -0.42 13.86
C ALA A 315 2.37 -1.30 15.06
N ILE A 316 2.14 -0.86 16.31
CA ILE A 316 2.35 -1.67 17.52
C ILE A 316 1.60 -3.01 17.43
N LYS A 317 0.37 -2.99 16.92
CA LYS A 317 -0.41 -4.23 16.73
C LYS A 317 0.14 -5.12 15.62
N LEU A 318 0.64 -4.53 14.52
CA LEU A 318 1.31 -5.30 13.45
C LEU A 318 2.52 -6.06 14.00
N THR A 319 3.36 -5.38 14.77
CA THR A 319 4.52 -5.97 15.46
C THR A 319 4.10 -7.05 16.47
N ALA A 320 3.07 -6.79 17.28
CA ALA A 320 2.55 -7.77 18.23
C ALA A 320 2.04 -9.05 17.55
N GLN A 321 1.34 -8.94 16.40
CA GLN A 321 0.85 -10.10 15.66
C GLN A 321 1.94 -10.85 14.87
N TYR A 322 3.03 -10.16 14.49
CA TYR A 322 4.25 -10.82 13.99
C TYR A 322 4.92 -11.65 15.09
N LEU A 323 5.05 -11.10 16.29
CA LEU A 323 5.63 -11.78 17.47
C LEU A 323 4.77 -12.93 18.02
N GLU A 324 3.51 -13.07 17.58
CA GLU A 324 2.66 -14.24 17.85
C GLU A 324 2.98 -15.44 16.93
N ILE A 325 3.75 -15.26 15.84
CA ILE A 325 4.09 -16.34 14.90
C ILE A 325 5.15 -17.28 15.52
N PRO A 326 4.88 -18.60 15.62
CA PRO A 326 5.87 -19.57 16.10
C PRO A 326 7.12 -19.61 15.22
N PRO A 327 8.34 -19.70 15.79
CA PRO A 327 9.59 -19.75 15.01
C PRO A 327 9.73 -21.04 14.19
N ASP A 328 9.00 -22.10 14.55
CA ASP A 328 8.97 -23.39 13.88
C ASP A 328 7.99 -23.45 12.68
N THR A 329 7.37 -22.32 12.30
CA THR A 329 6.47 -22.22 11.13
C THR A 329 7.24 -22.48 9.83
N ASP A 330 6.76 -23.38 8.98
CA ASP A 330 7.38 -23.65 7.66
C ASP A 330 7.27 -22.43 6.72
N PRO A 331 8.41 -21.86 6.24
CA PRO A 331 8.42 -20.74 5.31
C PRO A 331 7.58 -20.94 4.04
N ASN A 332 7.49 -22.17 3.52
CA ASN A 332 6.81 -22.45 2.26
C ASN A 332 5.30 -22.22 2.37
N ASN A 333 4.70 -22.54 3.53
CA ASN A 333 3.28 -22.31 3.78
C ASN A 333 2.91 -20.82 3.86
N VAL A 334 3.89 -19.95 4.18
CA VAL A 334 3.70 -18.49 4.17
C VAL A 334 3.56 -17.97 2.74
N ASP A 335 4.29 -18.52 1.77
CA ASP A 335 4.42 -17.89 0.44
C ASP A 335 3.21 -18.11 -0.49
N ASP A 336 2.47 -19.20 -0.29
CA ASP A 336 1.16 -19.49 -0.93
C ASP A 336 -0.03 -18.85 -0.21
N MET A 337 0.12 -18.41 1.04
CA MET A 337 -1.01 -17.94 1.86
C MET A 337 -1.63 -16.63 1.35
N HIS A 338 -2.95 -16.64 1.12
CA HIS A 338 -3.72 -15.44 0.79
C HIS A 338 -4.63 -15.05 1.96
N ALA A 339 -4.25 -13.99 2.68
CA ALA A 339 -5.07 -13.36 3.70
C ALA A 339 -5.59 -12.00 3.19
N THR A 340 -6.74 -11.57 3.69
CA THR A 340 -7.34 -10.27 3.38
C THR A 340 -8.08 -9.76 4.62
N TRP A 341 -7.95 -8.47 4.93
CA TRP A 341 -8.61 -7.89 6.09
C TRP A 341 -10.15 -8.02 5.98
N GLY A 342 -10.82 -8.15 7.13
CA GLY A 342 -12.28 -8.23 7.16
C GLY A 342 -12.90 -9.58 6.78
N LEU A 343 -12.08 -10.54 6.32
CA LEU A 343 -12.50 -11.93 6.10
C LEU A 343 -11.84 -12.85 7.15
N ASP A 344 -12.65 -13.64 7.86
CA ASP A 344 -12.16 -14.81 8.59
C ASP A 344 -11.64 -15.81 7.55
N THR A 345 -10.33 -15.81 7.31
CA THR A 345 -9.68 -16.66 6.28
C THR A 345 -9.87 -18.13 6.67
N PRO A 346 -10.65 -18.92 5.92
CA PRO A 346 -11.05 -20.26 6.36
C PRO A 346 -9.94 -21.26 6.03
N ILE A 347 -8.94 -21.33 6.91
CA ILE A 347 -7.90 -22.37 6.86
C ILE A 347 -8.61 -23.73 6.94
N PRO A 348 -8.44 -24.65 5.95
CA PRO A 348 -9.01 -25.98 6.04
C PRO A 348 -8.46 -26.72 7.26
N LEU A 349 -9.27 -27.50 7.95
CA LEU A 349 -8.83 -28.26 9.14
C LEU A 349 -7.66 -29.19 8.83
N GLU A 350 -7.61 -29.75 7.61
CA GLU A 350 -6.49 -30.56 7.10
C GLU A 350 -5.15 -29.79 7.02
N VAL A 351 -5.20 -28.45 6.93
CA VAL A 351 -4.04 -27.55 6.95
C VAL A 351 -3.76 -27.03 8.37
N GLU A 352 -4.80 -26.78 9.17
CA GLU A 352 -4.63 -26.39 10.59
C GLU A 352 -4.05 -27.56 11.43
N GLU A 353 -4.26 -28.82 11.03
CA GLU A 353 -3.59 -30.00 11.60
C GLU A 353 -2.16 -30.23 11.08
N SER A 354 -1.74 -29.59 9.97
CA SER A 354 -0.43 -29.82 9.33
C SER A 354 0.56 -28.64 9.43
N CYS A 355 0.08 -27.43 9.69
CA CYS A 355 0.89 -26.22 9.76
C CYS A 355 0.72 -25.50 11.09
N GLU A 356 1.63 -25.79 12.03
CA GLU A 356 1.80 -24.95 13.22
C GLU A 356 2.16 -23.51 12.79
N GLY A 357 1.50 -22.52 13.39
CA GLY A 357 1.76 -21.09 13.12
C GLY A 357 1.05 -20.47 11.91
N CYS A 358 0.52 -21.26 10.95
CA CYS A 358 -0.17 -20.73 9.77
C CYS A 358 -1.29 -19.73 10.11
N ARG A 359 -2.03 -19.97 11.19
CA ARG A 359 -3.14 -19.11 11.62
C ARG A 359 -2.67 -17.76 12.15
N GLN A 360 -1.60 -17.73 12.93
CA GLN A 360 -0.99 -16.51 13.44
C GLN A 360 -0.44 -15.68 12.27
N ALA A 361 0.30 -16.31 11.37
CA ALA A 361 0.80 -15.67 10.15
C ALA A 361 -0.35 -15.17 9.22
N ALA A 362 -1.47 -15.90 9.12
CA ALA A 362 -2.67 -15.41 8.42
C ALA A 362 -3.25 -14.15 9.08
N THR A 363 -3.35 -14.11 10.41
CA THR A 363 -3.85 -12.92 11.12
C THR A 363 -2.90 -11.74 11.08
N PHE A 364 -1.59 -11.97 11.01
CA PHE A 364 -0.57 -10.95 10.75
C PHE A 364 -0.72 -10.38 9.33
N LEU A 365 -0.74 -11.22 8.29
CA LEU A 365 -0.89 -10.75 6.90
C LEU A 365 -2.24 -10.04 6.66
N GLY A 366 -3.32 -10.52 7.28
CA GLY A 366 -4.62 -9.85 7.24
C GLY A 366 -4.67 -8.51 7.99
N TRP A 367 -3.73 -8.24 8.91
CA TRP A 367 -3.56 -6.93 9.55
C TRP A 367 -2.59 -6.03 8.77
N LEU A 368 -1.56 -6.60 8.14
CA LEU A 368 -0.70 -5.88 7.19
C LEU A 368 -1.51 -5.32 6.02
N ASP A 369 -2.40 -6.12 5.43
CA ASP A 369 -3.35 -5.68 4.41
C ASP A 369 -4.29 -4.59 4.94
N PHE A 370 -4.77 -4.67 6.20
CA PHE A 370 -5.55 -3.57 6.78
C PHE A 370 -4.76 -2.26 6.86
N CYS A 371 -3.50 -2.32 7.32
CA CYS A 371 -2.62 -1.15 7.33
C CYS A 371 -2.35 -0.61 5.92
N ASP A 372 -2.20 -1.49 4.93
CA ASP A 372 -2.02 -1.12 3.52
C ASP A 372 -3.27 -0.42 2.96
N GLN A 373 -4.47 -0.98 3.16
CA GLN A 373 -5.72 -0.34 2.72
C GLN A 373 -5.98 0.99 3.43
N VAL A 374 -5.59 1.15 4.71
CA VAL A 374 -5.64 2.45 5.41
C VAL A 374 -4.67 3.47 4.79
N ALA A 375 -3.50 3.02 4.31
CA ALA A 375 -2.52 3.86 3.61
C ALA A 375 -2.84 4.10 2.12
N VAL A 376 -3.77 3.34 1.52
CA VAL A 376 -4.29 3.55 0.15
C VAL A 376 -5.53 4.44 0.13
N GLU A 377 -6.54 4.15 0.96
CA GLU A 377 -7.83 4.86 0.99
C GLU A 377 -7.82 6.12 1.88
N GLY A 378 -6.82 6.26 2.76
CA GLY A 378 -6.66 7.43 3.63
C GLY A 378 -6.14 8.67 2.90
N ARG A 379 -6.28 9.85 3.52
CA ARG A 379 -5.55 11.05 3.07
C ARG A 379 -4.04 10.83 3.22
N ALA A 380 -3.27 11.31 2.24
CA ALA A 380 -1.83 11.07 2.14
C ALA A 380 -1.01 11.41 3.40
N SER A 381 -1.41 12.41 4.22
CA SER A 381 -0.71 12.69 5.48
C SER A 381 -0.82 11.56 6.50
N ILE A 382 -1.95 10.84 6.53
CA ILE A 382 -2.14 9.65 7.39
C ILE A 382 -1.42 8.46 6.77
N GLY A 383 -1.46 8.28 5.45
CA GLY A 383 -0.72 7.22 4.75
C GLY A 383 0.80 7.31 4.96
N MET A 384 1.37 8.52 4.87
CA MET A 384 2.78 8.77 5.18
C MET A 384 3.11 8.53 6.66
N ALA A 385 2.30 9.04 7.59
CA ALA A 385 2.54 8.85 9.02
C ALA A 385 2.43 7.37 9.45
N LEU A 386 1.47 6.63 8.89
CA LEU A 386 1.35 5.18 9.11
C LEU A 386 2.54 4.42 8.52
N ALA A 387 2.99 4.76 7.31
CA ALA A 387 4.19 4.14 6.73
C ALA A 387 5.45 4.39 7.57
N GLN A 388 5.62 5.63 8.07
CA GLN A 388 6.71 5.97 9.00
C GLN A 388 6.61 5.19 10.32
N SER A 389 5.41 5.10 10.94
CA SER A 389 5.22 4.29 12.15
C SER A 389 5.52 2.80 11.91
N VAL A 390 5.17 2.24 10.75
CA VAL A 390 5.52 0.85 10.38
C VAL A 390 7.03 0.68 10.16
N ARG A 391 7.73 1.69 9.62
CA ARG A 391 9.19 1.67 9.53
C ARG A 391 9.85 1.67 10.92
N GLU A 392 9.51 2.63 11.76
CA GLU A 392 10.13 2.84 13.08
C GLU A 392 9.78 1.75 14.12
N LEU A 393 8.58 1.14 14.03
CA LEU A 393 8.06 0.21 15.05
C LEU A 393 7.99 -1.26 14.60
N PHE A 394 8.22 -1.55 13.32
CA PHE A 394 8.22 -2.92 12.77
C PHE A 394 9.47 -3.20 11.93
N LEU A 395 9.73 -2.44 10.86
CA LEU A 395 10.85 -2.75 9.95
C LEU A 395 12.23 -2.58 10.62
N GLU A 396 12.43 -1.51 11.37
CA GLU A 396 13.71 -1.19 12.03
C GLU A 396 13.93 -1.96 13.35
N GLN A 397 12.93 -2.71 13.84
CA GLN A 397 13.01 -3.48 15.09
C GLN A 397 13.02 -5.01 14.87
N GLU A 398 12.13 -5.52 14.01
CA GLU A 398 11.95 -6.98 13.83
C GLU A 398 12.85 -7.58 12.73
N PHE A 399 13.43 -6.74 11.87
CA PHE A 399 14.28 -7.16 10.74
C PHE A 399 15.69 -6.55 10.84
N ASP A 400 16.22 -6.41 12.06
CA ASP A 400 17.62 -6.04 12.27
C ASP A 400 18.57 -7.03 11.55
N PRO A 401 19.68 -6.58 10.95
CA PRO A 401 20.70 -7.42 10.31
C PRO A 401 21.14 -8.67 11.08
N GLU A 402 21.13 -8.68 12.42
CA GLU A 402 21.47 -9.86 13.24
C GLU A 402 20.35 -10.92 13.26
N LEU A 403 19.10 -10.56 12.94
CA LEU A 403 17.92 -11.44 12.89
C LEU A 403 17.57 -11.92 11.48
N LEU A 404 18.05 -11.25 10.44
CA LEU A 404 17.84 -11.61 9.04
C LEU A 404 18.33 -13.01 8.59
N PRO A 405 19.35 -13.68 9.17
CA PRO A 405 19.78 -15.01 8.71
C PRO A 405 18.86 -16.15 9.19
N ASN A 406 17.54 -15.99 9.03
CA ASN A 406 16.50 -16.95 9.34
C ASN A 406 15.51 -17.03 8.16
N SER A 407 15.26 -18.23 7.64
CA SER A 407 14.40 -18.45 6.47
C SER A 407 12.95 -18.02 6.69
N LEU A 408 12.37 -18.20 7.89
CA LEU A 408 11.01 -17.75 8.19
C LEU A 408 10.91 -16.22 8.20
N VAL A 409 11.91 -15.53 8.77
CA VAL A 409 11.99 -14.06 8.79
C VAL A 409 12.09 -13.51 7.37
N LEU A 410 12.94 -14.10 6.52
CA LEU A 410 13.09 -13.70 5.12
C LEU A 410 11.84 -14.01 4.28
N ALA A 411 11.17 -15.14 4.51
CA ALA A 411 9.91 -15.47 3.83
C ALA A 411 8.78 -14.51 4.25
N LEU A 412 8.67 -14.18 5.54
CA LEU A 412 7.72 -13.16 6.03
C LEU A 412 8.03 -11.78 5.45
N LEU A 413 9.29 -11.36 5.39
CA LEU A 413 9.71 -10.10 4.76
C LEU A 413 9.38 -10.07 3.26
N THR A 414 9.72 -11.15 2.55
CA THR A 414 9.39 -11.33 1.13
C THR A 414 7.89 -11.25 0.92
N LYS A 415 7.10 -11.89 1.79
CA LYS A 415 5.63 -11.82 1.77
C LYS A 415 5.11 -10.41 2.01
N CYS A 416 5.71 -9.65 2.94
CA CYS A 416 5.35 -8.25 3.15
C CYS A 416 5.54 -7.43 1.86
N PHE A 417 6.71 -7.52 1.22
CA PHE A 417 6.94 -6.86 -0.07
C PHE A 417 5.96 -7.34 -1.15
N LYS A 418 5.65 -8.64 -1.20
CA LYS A 418 4.71 -9.27 -2.15
C LYS A 418 3.29 -8.69 -2.02
N VAL A 419 2.74 -8.58 -0.81
CA VAL A 419 1.33 -8.17 -0.60
C VAL A 419 1.09 -6.65 -0.60
N VAL A 420 2.02 -5.84 -0.05
CA VAL A 420 1.83 -4.38 0.11
C VAL A 420 1.69 -3.68 -1.26
N ALA A 421 0.69 -2.82 -1.39
CA ALA A 421 0.36 -2.06 -2.60
C ALA A 421 0.39 -0.52 -2.41
N SER A 422 0.35 -0.01 -1.18
CA SER A 422 0.43 1.44 -0.90
C SER A 422 1.77 2.02 -1.32
N THR A 423 1.74 3.08 -2.12
CA THR A 423 2.93 3.85 -2.51
C THR A 423 3.69 4.43 -1.32
N HIS A 424 3.01 4.67 -0.18
CA HIS A 424 3.64 5.18 1.03
C HIS A 424 4.42 4.09 1.78
N LEU A 425 3.81 2.91 1.99
CA LEU A 425 4.51 1.77 2.60
C LEU A 425 5.64 1.26 1.70
N ILE A 426 5.42 1.15 0.38
CA ILE A 426 6.46 0.76 -0.58
C ILE A 426 7.65 1.72 -0.53
N LYS A 427 7.44 3.04 -0.39
CA LYS A 427 8.53 4.02 -0.21
C LYS A 427 9.35 3.71 1.04
N GLU A 428 8.72 3.63 2.20
CA GLU A 428 9.44 3.43 3.47
C GLU A 428 10.14 2.06 3.54
N MET A 429 9.51 1.00 3.02
CA MET A 429 10.13 -0.31 2.86
C MET A 429 11.34 -0.28 1.90
N SER A 430 11.30 0.55 0.86
CA SER A 430 12.42 0.73 -0.07
C SER A 430 13.57 1.49 0.56
N GLU A 431 13.29 2.60 1.26
CA GLU A 431 14.29 3.42 1.92
C GLU A 431 14.94 2.69 3.10
N TRP A 432 14.20 1.84 3.81
CA TRP A 432 14.74 0.87 4.78
C TRP A 432 15.68 -0.18 4.11
N LEU A 433 15.28 -0.70 2.94
CA LEU A 433 16.02 -1.77 2.25
C LEU A 433 17.33 -1.30 1.60
N VAL A 434 17.32 -0.17 0.88
CA VAL A 434 18.50 0.34 0.14
C VAL A 434 19.13 1.60 0.73
N GLY A 435 18.44 2.32 1.61
CA GLY A 435 18.83 3.64 2.10
C GLY A 435 18.33 4.79 1.23
N GLU A 436 18.06 5.94 1.85
CA GLU A 436 17.52 7.16 1.22
C GLU A 436 18.47 7.79 0.17
N SER A 437 19.77 7.52 0.27
CA SER A 437 20.77 8.09 -0.63
C SER A 437 20.91 7.33 -1.94
N ARG A 438 20.73 8.05 -3.06
CA ARG A 438 21.02 7.56 -4.42
C ARG A 438 22.51 7.67 -4.83
N ALA A 439 23.43 7.89 -3.89
CA ALA A 439 24.86 7.95 -4.18
C ALA A 439 25.48 6.55 -4.26
N PRO A 440 26.48 6.31 -5.14
CA PRO A 440 27.10 4.98 -5.28
C PRO A 440 27.96 4.66 -4.04
N GLU A 441 27.90 3.41 -3.58
CA GLU A 441 28.83 2.93 -2.56
C GLU A 441 30.24 2.80 -3.15
N LEU A 442 31.25 3.28 -2.43
CA LEU A 442 32.64 3.00 -2.77
C LEU A 442 32.98 1.55 -2.35
N PRO A 443 33.84 0.82 -3.08
CA PRO A 443 34.22 -0.55 -2.72
C PRO A 443 34.69 -0.66 -1.26
N GLY A 444 33.97 -1.46 -0.46
CA GLY A 444 34.25 -1.66 0.97
C GLY A 444 33.65 -0.61 1.92
N VAL A 445 32.83 0.34 1.43
CA VAL A 445 32.12 1.32 2.26
C VAL A 445 30.63 0.96 2.34
N VAL A 446 30.20 0.47 3.50
CA VAL A 446 28.80 0.13 3.79
C VAL A 446 28.03 1.40 4.15
N THR A 447 27.03 1.76 3.34
CA THR A 447 26.12 2.88 3.64
C THR A 447 24.76 2.40 4.16
N CYS A 448 24.28 1.23 3.71
CA CYS A 448 23.08 0.57 4.23
C CYS A 448 23.43 -0.82 4.80
N ARG A 449 23.23 -1.01 6.12
CA ARG A 449 23.51 -2.30 6.79
C ARG A 449 22.60 -3.42 6.31
N THR A 450 21.30 -3.15 6.18
CA THR A 450 20.27 -4.11 5.73
C THR A 450 20.61 -4.69 4.36
N ARG A 451 20.89 -3.84 3.38
CA ARG A 451 21.39 -4.22 2.06
C ARG A 451 22.63 -5.10 2.13
N HIS A 452 23.63 -4.71 2.91
CA HIS A 452 24.88 -5.48 2.99
C HIS A 452 24.67 -6.86 3.60
N ALA A 453 23.93 -6.95 4.71
CA ALA A 453 23.58 -8.21 5.35
C ALA A 453 22.79 -9.14 4.41
N LEU A 454 21.80 -8.64 3.67
CA LEU A 454 21.05 -9.44 2.70
C LEU A 454 21.93 -9.96 1.54
N LEU A 455 22.93 -9.19 1.09
CA LEU A 455 23.90 -9.63 0.08
C LEU A 455 24.86 -10.71 0.60
N ASP A 456 25.32 -10.57 1.85
CA ASP A 456 26.14 -11.59 2.51
C ASP A 456 25.32 -12.87 2.76
N ILE A 457 24.04 -12.73 3.13
CA ILE A 457 23.09 -13.85 3.32
C ILE A 457 22.81 -14.58 1.99
N CYS A 458 22.73 -13.88 0.85
CA CYS A 458 22.67 -14.53 -0.47
C CYS A 458 23.89 -15.42 -0.78
N SER A 459 25.00 -15.21 -0.06
CA SER A 459 26.25 -15.96 -0.14
C SER A 459 26.47 -16.89 1.06
N HIS A 460 25.47 -17.08 1.92
CA HIS A 460 25.56 -17.89 3.13
C HIS A 460 25.68 -19.39 2.82
N GLY A 461 26.29 -20.14 3.75
CA GLY A 461 26.48 -21.58 3.62
C GLY A 461 25.22 -22.43 3.81
N ASP A 462 24.14 -21.85 4.33
CA ASP A 462 22.83 -22.50 4.42
C ASP A 462 22.01 -22.22 3.12
N PRO A 463 21.68 -23.25 2.33
CA PRO A 463 20.90 -23.07 1.11
C PRO A 463 19.47 -22.58 1.35
N ALA A 464 18.85 -22.87 2.50
CA ALA A 464 17.48 -22.41 2.78
C ALA A 464 17.43 -20.90 3.00
N VAL A 465 18.38 -20.35 3.78
CA VAL A 465 18.47 -18.90 4.02
C VAL A 465 18.93 -18.16 2.74
N SER A 466 19.87 -18.75 1.98
CA SER A 466 20.29 -18.21 0.68
C SER A 466 19.16 -18.22 -0.36
N LEU A 467 18.25 -19.19 -0.33
CA LEU A 467 17.07 -19.27 -1.20
C LEU A 467 16.10 -18.12 -0.91
N GLU A 468 15.73 -17.92 0.35
CA GLU A 468 14.78 -16.87 0.74
C GLU A 468 15.32 -15.45 0.50
N ALA A 469 16.61 -15.21 0.69
CA ALA A 469 17.22 -13.93 0.35
C ALA A 469 17.19 -13.64 -1.17
N LEU A 470 17.35 -14.65 -2.02
CA LEU A 470 17.19 -14.50 -3.47
C LEU A 470 15.70 -14.37 -3.90
N ARG A 471 14.76 -15.01 -3.19
CA ARG A 471 13.31 -14.79 -3.35
C ARG A 471 12.93 -13.35 -3.04
N LEU A 472 13.43 -12.79 -1.94
CA LEU A 472 13.25 -11.39 -1.56
C LEU A 472 13.69 -10.44 -2.69
N PHE A 473 14.90 -10.63 -3.22
CA PHE A 473 15.40 -9.80 -4.31
C PHE A 473 14.60 -9.97 -5.62
N GLU A 474 14.07 -11.16 -5.92
CA GLU A 474 13.19 -11.33 -7.09
C GLU A 474 11.88 -10.52 -6.92
N VAL A 475 11.21 -10.64 -5.78
CA VAL A 475 9.95 -9.93 -5.50
C VAL A 475 10.14 -8.41 -5.46
N VAL A 476 11.26 -7.95 -4.90
CA VAL A 476 11.63 -6.52 -4.87
C VAL A 476 11.89 -5.97 -6.27
N LEU A 477 12.52 -6.76 -7.17
CA LEU A 477 12.69 -6.38 -8.58
C LEU A 477 11.35 -6.43 -9.34
N GLU A 478 10.49 -7.41 -9.06
CA GLU A 478 9.14 -7.51 -9.65
C GLU A 478 8.22 -6.33 -9.28
N LYS A 479 8.40 -5.72 -8.10
CA LYS A 479 7.71 -4.47 -7.74
C LYS A 479 8.15 -3.27 -8.59
N ASN A 480 9.21 -3.41 -9.40
CA ASN A 480 9.69 -2.43 -10.37
C ASN A 480 9.98 -1.03 -9.78
N ILE A 481 10.47 -0.95 -8.54
CA ILE A 481 10.60 0.33 -7.82
C ILE A 481 11.85 1.08 -8.31
N GLU A 482 11.67 2.22 -8.99
CA GLU A 482 12.75 3.04 -9.57
C GLU A 482 13.90 3.32 -8.61
N HIS A 483 13.60 3.74 -7.37
CA HIS A 483 14.61 4.06 -6.37
C HIS A 483 15.49 2.85 -6.02
N VAL A 484 14.87 1.67 -5.86
CA VAL A 484 15.57 0.42 -5.54
C VAL A 484 16.40 -0.05 -6.74
N ILE A 485 15.82 -0.03 -7.94
CA ILE A 485 16.51 -0.37 -9.19
C ILE A 485 17.74 0.53 -9.39
N HIS A 486 17.62 1.84 -9.13
CA HIS A 486 18.73 2.77 -9.23
C HIS A 486 19.82 2.46 -8.18
N CYS A 487 19.48 2.43 -6.89
CA CYS A 487 20.45 2.20 -5.82
C CYS A 487 21.14 0.81 -5.82
N LEU A 488 20.48 -0.23 -6.36
CA LEU A 488 21.08 -1.56 -6.51
C LEU A 488 21.93 -1.70 -7.79
N LEU A 489 21.55 -1.02 -8.88
CA LEU A 489 22.07 -1.26 -10.22
C LEU A 489 22.53 0.02 -10.92
N LEU A 490 21.61 0.94 -11.18
CA LEU A 490 21.83 1.97 -12.19
C LEU A 490 22.90 3.00 -11.77
N THR A 491 23.01 3.33 -10.47
CA THR A 491 24.04 4.27 -9.97
C THR A 491 25.48 3.80 -10.28
N TYR A 492 25.71 2.51 -10.52
CA TYR A 492 27.00 1.94 -10.92
C TYR A 492 27.19 1.86 -12.44
N VAL A 493 26.09 1.77 -13.21
CA VAL A 493 26.09 1.42 -14.63
C VAL A 493 25.78 2.61 -15.56
N GLU A 494 25.01 3.61 -15.09
CA GLU A 494 24.70 4.86 -15.81
C GLU A 494 25.95 5.64 -16.24
N GLY A 495 27.00 5.66 -15.39
CA GLY A 495 28.27 6.32 -15.70
C GLY A 495 29.12 5.65 -16.79
N ARG A 496 28.62 4.57 -17.43
CA ARG A 496 29.22 3.82 -18.55
C ARG A 496 30.69 3.39 -18.39
N GLY A 497 31.24 3.39 -17.18
CA GLY A 497 32.69 3.22 -16.91
C GLY A 497 33.28 1.86 -17.28
N TYR A 498 32.46 0.91 -17.72
CA TYR A 498 32.84 -0.38 -18.31
C TYR A 498 33.28 -0.28 -19.78
N TYR A 499 32.83 0.75 -20.49
CA TYR A 499 33.06 0.94 -21.92
C TYR A 499 34.50 1.42 -22.18
N ASP A 500 35.14 0.90 -23.22
CA ASP A 500 36.50 1.29 -23.61
C ASP A 500 36.49 2.19 -24.86
N ASN A 501 36.51 3.51 -24.61
CA ASN A 501 36.65 4.52 -25.66
C ASN A 501 37.96 4.38 -26.46
N THR A 502 38.99 3.68 -25.96
CA THR A 502 40.31 3.59 -26.62
C THR A 502 40.41 2.49 -27.68
N LEU A 503 39.46 1.55 -27.70
CA LEU A 503 39.42 0.43 -28.66
C LEU A 503 38.73 0.77 -30.00
N SER A 504 38.23 2.01 -30.16
CA SER A 504 37.76 2.57 -31.43
C SER A 504 38.80 3.59 -31.93
N PRO A 505 39.35 3.42 -33.16
CA PRO A 505 38.55 3.24 -34.38
C PRO A 505 38.71 1.89 -35.09
N ASN A 506 39.86 1.22 -34.96
CA ASN A 506 40.27 0.17 -35.90
C ASN A 506 39.55 -1.18 -35.73
N HIS A 507 38.65 -1.33 -34.76
CA HIS A 507 37.73 -2.48 -34.67
C HIS A 507 36.38 -2.26 -35.34
N ILE A 508 36.15 -1.09 -35.96
CA ILE A 508 34.88 -0.68 -36.59
C ILE A 508 35.00 -0.57 -38.14
N GLU A 509 36.07 -1.12 -38.76
CA GLU A 509 36.22 -1.29 -40.23
C GLU A 509 35.24 -2.34 -40.84
N SER A 510 33.98 -2.34 -40.37
CA SER A 510 32.88 -3.22 -40.83
C SER A 510 31.49 -2.72 -40.42
N TRP A 511 31.34 -1.57 -39.75
CA TRP A 511 30.03 -1.13 -39.20
C TRP A 511 29.70 0.35 -39.45
N SER A 512 30.66 1.23 -39.74
CA SER A 512 30.37 2.61 -40.17
C SER A 512 29.83 2.65 -41.60
N ASP A 513 30.55 2.05 -42.53
CA ASP A 513 30.43 2.36 -43.96
C ASP A 513 29.08 1.89 -44.55
N GLU A 514 28.55 0.76 -44.08
CA GLU A 514 27.23 0.25 -44.45
C GLU A 514 26.06 0.96 -43.73
N GLU A 515 26.32 1.75 -42.69
CA GLU A 515 25.34 2.64 -42.05
C GLU A 515 25.37 4.03 -42.70
N ASP A 516 26.56 4.50 -43.10
CA ASP A 516 26.80 5.76 -43.82
C ASP A 516 26.18 5.77 -45.25
N GLU A 517 26.16 4.62 -45.94
CA GLU A 517 25.35 4.45 -47.16
C GLU A 517 23.84 4.38 -46.88
N ARG A 518 23.43 4.01 -45.66
CA ARG A 518 22.02 3.85 -45.26
C ARG A 518 21.39 5.16 -44.78
N GLU A 519 22.16 6.05 -44.15
CA GLU A 519 21.72 7.42 -43.83
C GLU A 519 21.53 8.26 -45.12
N ARG A 520 22.42 8.14 -46.10
CA ARG A 520 22.25 8.75 -47.45
C ARG A 520 20.98 8.26 -48.19
N HIS A 521 20.45 7.11 -47.81
CA HIS A 521 19.16 6.60 -48.29
C HIS A 521 17.96 6.96 -47.40
N ARG A 522 18.17 7.59 -46.24
CA ARG A 522 17.13 8.13 -45.35
C ARG A 522 16.92 9.65 -45.48
N GLU A 523 17.87 10.40 -46.05
CA GLU A 523 17.73 11.86 -46.30
C GLU A 523 16.67 12.25 -47.37
N SER A 524 15.76 11.33 -47.75
CA SER A 524 14.55 11.67 -48.50
C SER A 524 13.52 12.37 -47.58
N PRO A 525 13.03 13.60 -47.88
CA PRO A 525 12.29 14.40 -46.89
C PRO A 525 10.91 13.90 -46.43
N ASP A 526 10.35 12.85 -47.04
CA ASP A 526 8.94 12.44 -46.87
C ASP A 526 8.76 11.29 -45.85
N ALA A 527 9.51 11.31 -44.73
CA ALA A 527 9.54 10.24 -43.72
C ALA A 527 8.94 10.66 -42.36
N ASP A 528 7.77 11.31 -42.37
CA ASP A 528 7.04 11.68 -41.15
C ASP A 528 6.68 10.45 -40.28
N SER A 529 6.79 10.61 -38.96
CA SER A 529 6.07 9.85 -37.91
C SER A 529 6.43 8.40 -37.58
N ASN A 530 7.62 7.88 -37.97
CA ASN A 530 8.19 6.68 -37.31
C ASN A 530 9.21 7.06 -36.23
N GLY A 531 9.22 6.33 -35.11
CA GLY A 531 9.99 6.66 -33.91
C GLY A 531 11.51 6.48 -34.04
N ILE A 532 12.25 7.11 -33.13
CA ILE A 532 13.71 6.95 -33.01
C ILE A 532 14.01 5.55 -32.45
N ILE A 533 14.46 4.66 -33.33
CA ILE A 533 14.91 3.30 -32.96
C ILE A 533 16.21 3.42 -32.16
N SER A 534 16.20 2.96 -30.90
CA SER A 534 17.36 2.99 -30.02
C SER A 534 18.44 2.01 -30.49
N ARG A 535 19.64 2.51 -30.88
CA ARG A 535 20.75 1.64 -31.31
C ARG A 535 21.20 0.68 -30.20
N THR A 536 21.14 1.09 -28.94
CA THR A 536 21.48 0.25 -27.78
C THR A 536 20.55 -0.95 -27.65
N MET A 537 19.24 -0.78 -27.87
CA MET A 537 18.22 -1.82 -27.70
C MET A 537 17.93 -2.61 -28.99
N ALA A 538 18.23 -2.04 -30.17
CA ALA A 538 18.07 -2.65 -31.48
C ALA A 538 19.42 -2.77 -32.24
N PRO A 539 20.45 -3.46 -31.71
CA PRO A 539 21.75 -3.60 -32.35
C PRO A 539 21.66 -4.36 -33.69
N SER A 540 22.36 -3.86 -34.71
CA SER A 540 22.28 -4.31 -36.12
C SER A 540 22.62 -5.78 -36.38
N HIS A 541 23.20 -6.49 -35.40
CA HIS A 541 23.48 -7.92 -35.46
C HIS A 541 23.04 -8.65 -34.18
N ILE A 542 21.73 -8.59 -33.87
CA ILE A 542 21.12 -9.34 -32.76
C ILE A 542 21.49 -10.84 -32.78
N ASP A 543 21.65 -11.45 -33.97
CA ASP A 543 22.11 -12.84 -34.13
C ASP A 543 23.45 -13.11 -33.44
N LYS A 544 24.42 -12.17 -33.50
CA LYS A 544 25.73 -12.32 -32.84
C LYS A 544 25.57 -12.39 -31.32
N ILE A 545 24.64 -11.61 -30.76
CA ILE A 545 24.31 -11.62 -29.32
C ILE A 545 23.62 -12.93 -28.95
N ILE A 546 22.58 -13.33 -29.68
CA ILE A 546 21.85 -14.61 -29.49
C ILE A 546 22.82 -15.80 -29.53
N TYR A 547 23.68 -15.87 -30.56
CA TYR A 547 24.67 -16.94 -30.68
C TYR A 547 25.79 -16.86 -29.65
N SER A 548 26.08 -15.70 -29.05
CA SER A 548 27.06 -15.62 -27.96
C SER A 548 26.56 -16.34 -26.71
N PHE A 549 25.32 -16.11 -26.28
CA PHE A 549 24.71 -16.84 -25.17
C PHE A 549 24.50 -18.32 -25.49
N LEU A 550 23.94 -18.66 -26.65
CA LEU A 550 23.70 -20.06 -27.05
C LEU A 550 24.99 -20.90 -27.22
N ASN A 551 26.16 -20.26 -27.31
CA ASN A 551 27.45 -20.95 -27.40
C ASN A 551 28.32 -20.88 -26.14
N VAL A 552 27.84 -20.29 -25.04
CA VAL A 552 28.46 -20.41 -23.70
C VAL A 552 28.69 -21.88 -23.36
N LEU A 553 27.66 -22.73 -23.49
CA LEU A 553 27.76 -24.15 -23.21
C LEU A 553 28.31 -24.92 -24.44
N PRO A 554 29.46 -25.62 -24.33
CA PRO A 554 30.02 -26.40 -25.43
C PRO A 554 29.03 -27.46 -25.95
N PRO A 555 28.97 -27.72 -27.28
CA PRO A 555 28.07 -28.74 -27.86
C PRO A 555 28.23 -30.16 -27.27
N VAL A 556 29.36 -30.44 -26.63
CA VAL A 556 29.66 -31.70 -25.95
C VAL A 556 28.80 -31.93 -24.69
N LEU A 557 28.36 -30.84 -24.04
CA LEU A 557 27.58 -30.83 -22.80
C LEU A 557 26.10 -30.50 -22.98
N ARG A 558 25.61 -30.28 -24.21
CA ARG A 558 24.20 -29.93 -24.43
C ARG A 558 23.31 -31.16 -24.18
N SER A 559 22.36 -31.01 -23.27
CA SER A 559 21.44 -32.04 -22.79
C SER A 559 20.16 -32.15 -23.62
N ALA A 560 19.72 -31.04 -24.24
CA ALA A 560 18.53 -31.04 -25.08
C ALA A 560 18.73 -31.83 -26.39
N PRO A 561 17.68 -32.52 -26.91
CA PRO A 561 17.74 -33.12 -28.23
C PRO A 561 17.94 -32.05 -29.31
N SER A 562 18.67 -32.39 -30.37
CA SER A 562 19.04 -31.47 -31.45
C SER A 562 17.87 -31.16 -32.39
N ALA A 563 16.91 -30.37 -31.91
CA ALA A 563 15.96 -29.66 -32.76
C ALA A 563 16.70 -28.56 -33.55
N GLU A 564 16.28 -28.32 -34.79
CA GLU A 564 17.09 -27.60 -35.80
C GLU A 564 17.18 -26.07 -35.57
N THR A 565 16.50 -25.53 -34.55
CA THR A 565 16.42 -24.08 -34.26
C THR A 565 16.65 -23.74 -32.78
N GLY A 566 17.92 -23.77 -32.35
CA GLY A 566 18.46 -22.96 -31.23
C GLY A 566 17.94 -23.16 -29.79
N GLY A 567 16.83 -23.88 -29.56
CA GLY A 567 16.20 -24.07 -28.26
C GLY A 567 15.44 -22.84 -27.71
N TYR A 568 15.99 -21.63 -27.83
CA TYR A 568 15.47 -20.42 -27.20
C TYR A 568 14.04 -20.02 -27.61
N HIS A 569 13.57 -20.40 -28.80
CA HIS A 569 12.21 -20.09 -29.26
C HIS A 569 11.10 -20.60 -28.32
N GLN A 570 11.36 -21.61 -27.48
CA GLN A 570 10.39 -22.08 -26.47
C GLN A 570 10.09 -21.04 -25.38
N TYR A 571 11.03 -20.11 -25.09
CA TYR A 571 10.88 -19.06 -24.07
C TYR A 571 10.28 -17.76 -24.63
N VAL A 572 10.49 -17.47 -25.93
CA VAL A 572 10.15 -16.18 -26.56
C VAL A 572 8.73 -15.70 -26.25
N SER A 573 7.73 -16.58 -26.27
CA SER A 573 6.34 -16.20 -25.99
C SER A 573 6.10 -15.76 -24.54
N GLU A 574 6.83 -16.31 -23.58
CA GLU A 574 6.71 -15.95 -22.16
C GLU A 574 7.60 -14.75 -21.85
N SER A 575 8.82 -14.70 -22.38
CA SER A 575 9.69 -13.52 -22.30
C SER A 575 9.01 -12.29 -22.90
N GLN A 576 8.24 -12.43 -23.99
CA GLN A 576 7.44 -11.33 -24.56
C GLN A 576 6.29 -10.89 -23.63
N ARG A 577 5.60 -11.84 -22.99
CA ARG A 577 4.54 -11.54 -22.01
C ARG A 577 5.11 -10.78 -20.80
N GLN A 578 6.21 -11.27 -20.23
CA GLN A 578 6.88 -10.66 -19.08
C GLN A 578 7.44 -9.29 -19.43
N TYR A 579 8.16 -9.15 -20.55
CA TYR A 579 8.75 -7.88 -20.98
C TYR A 579 7.69 -6.80 -21.20
N SER A 580 6.55 -7.15 -21.81
CA SER A 580 5.44 -6.21 -22.01
C SER A 580 4.87 -5.67 -20.68
N LEU A 581 4.85 -6.49 -19.63
CA LEU A 581 4.42 -6.07 -18.29
C LEU A 581 5.45 -5.15 -17.62
N VAL A 582 6.74 -5.48 -17.74
CA VAL A 582 7.83 -4.64 -17.20
C VAL A 582 7.89 -3.28 -17.92
N VAL A 583 7.76 -3.24 -19.25
CA VAL A 583 7.68 -1.99 -20.02
C VAL A 583 6.48 -1.13 -19.58
N ALA A 584 5.32 -1.74 -19.33
CA ALA A 584 4.16 -1.03 -18.82
C ALA A 584 4.36 -0.47 -17.41
N ALA A 585 5.06 -1.20 -16.52
CA ALA A 585 5.40 -0.75 -15.18
C ALA A 585 6.43 0.40 -15.18
N CYS A 586 7.47 0.31 -16.01
CA CYS A 586 8.56 1.30 -16.08
C CYS A 586 8.21 2.59 -16.84
N ALA A 587 7.02 2.67 -17.46
CA ALA A 587 6.63 3.78 -18.34
C ALA A 587 6.67 5.18 -17.69
N GLY A 588 6.66 5.29 -16.36
CA GLY A 588 6.75 6.56 -15.63
C GLY A 588 8.17 7.06 -15.35
N PHE A 589 9.20 6.21 -15.45
CA PHE A 589 10.52 6.49 -14.84
C PHE A 589 11.44 7.39 -15.67
N SER A 590 10.95 7.96 -16.78
CA SER A 590 11.67 8.96 -17.60
C SER A 590 13.07 8.52 -18.04
N TRP A 591 13.26 7.22 -18.26
CA TRP A 591 14.56 6.60 -18.58
C TRP A 591 15.14 7.09 -19.93
N PRO A 592 16.48 7.13 -20.06
CA PRO A 592 17.14 7.49 -21.31
C PRO A 592 16.80 6.51 -22.44
N VAL A 593 16.84 7.01 -23.68
CA VAL A 593 16.53 6.21 -24.89
C VAL A 593 17.74 5.39 -25.36
N GLU A 594 18.95 5.84 -25.10
CA GLU A 594 20.21 5.27 -25.61
C GLU A 594 21.31 5.36 -24.54
N ALA A 595 22.28 4.45 -24.58
CA ALA A 595 23.44 4.47 -23.69
C ALA A 595 24.57 5.30 -24.32
N VAL A 596 24.87 6.46 -23.74
CA VAL A 596 25.79 7.47 -24.30
C VAL A 596 26.92 7.76 -23.32
N SER A 597 28.13 8.01 -23.85
CA SER A 597 29.28 8.50 -23.08
C SER A 597 29.16 10.03 -22.90
N ASP A 598 29.36 10.52 -21.67
CA ASP A 598 29.06 11.93 -21.31
C ASP A 598 30.17 12.91 -21.73
N ASP A 599 30.56 12.85 -23.01
CA ASP A 599 31.73 13.53 -23.60
C ASP A 599 31.63 15.07 -23.61
N ASN A 600 30.46 15.63 -23.26
CA ASN A 600 30.25 17.08 -23.09
C ASN A 600 30.85 17.64 -21.78
N LEU A 601 31.24 16.79 -20.82
CA LEU A 601 31.86 17.24 -19.55
C LEU A 601 33.38 17.48 -19.67
N SER A 602 33.75 18.43 -20.55
CA SER A 602 35.05 19.13 -20.63
C SER A 602 36.30 18.30 -20.30
N SER A 603 37.01 17.88 -21.36
CA SER A 603 38.24 17.07 -21.34
C SER A 603 39.45 17.63 -20.54
N ASP A 604 39.31 18.77 -19.86
CA ASP A 604 40.41 19.61 -19.38
C ASP A 604 40.59 19.59 -17.84
N SER A 605 39.95 18.66 -17.11
CA SER A 605 39.98 18.66 -15.63
C SER A 605 39.82 17.30 -14.91
N ARG A 606 40.03 16.15 -15.58
CA ARG A 606 39.96 14.81 -14.91
C ARG A 606 41.14 13.86 -15.22
N PRO A 607 42.39 14.19 -14.84
CA PRO A 607 43.52 13.25 -14.92
C PRO A 607 43.45 12.08 -13.91
N GLU A 608 42.42 12.02 -13.05
CA GLU A 608 42.26 10.98 -12.01
C GLU A 608 41.15 9.95 -12.30
N SER A 609 40.32 10.13 -13.34
CA SER A 609 39.20 9.20 -13.62
C SER A 609 39.63 7.92 -14.34
N ASP A 610 40.66 7.98 -15.19
CA ASP A 610 41.15 6.81 -15.93
C ASP A 610 41.89 5.79 -15.05
N ALA A 611 42.25 6.18 -13.81
CA ALA A 611 42.92 5.32 -12.84
C ALA A 611 41.94 4.50 -11.97
N ARG A 612 40.61 4.66 -12.13
CA ARG A 612 39.61 3.92 -11.33
C ARG A 612 39.09 2.73 -12.11
N GLN A 613 39.40 1.52 -11.62
CA GLN A 613 38.78 0.29 -12.09
C GLN A 613 37.26 0.41 -12.03
N PHE A 614 36.56 -0.09 -13.05
CA PHE A 614 35.10 -0.13 -13.06
C PHE A 614 34.58 -0.95 -11.86
N TYR A 615 33.46 -0.50 -11.29
CA TYR A 615 32.77 -1.21 -10.22
C TYR A 615 31.30 -1.36 -10.59
N GLU A 616 30.90 -2.62 -10.75
CA GLU A 616 29.55 -3.09 -11.09
C GLU A 616 28.54 -2.98 -9.93
N GLY A 617 28.98 -2.54 -8.76
CA GLY A 617 28.18 -2.50 -7.54
C GLY A 617 28.16 -3.82 -6.78
N PRO A 618 27.77 -3.83 -5.49
CA PRO A 618 27.85 -5.02 -4.65
C PRO A 618 26.82 -6.09 -5.02
N PHE A 619 25.66 -5.68 -5.55
CA PHE A 619 24.59 -6.59 -5.96
C PHE A 619 24.96 -7.39 -7.23
N LEU A 620 25.40 -6.72 -8.32
CA LEU A 620 25.81 -7.43 -9.54
C LEU A 620 27.06 -8.30 -9.30
N ARG A 621 28.01 -7.85 -8.47
CA ARG A 621 29.15 -8.67 -8.02
C ARG A 621 28.72 -9.94 -7.29
N MET A 622 27.73 -9.85 -6.40
CA MET A 622 27.15 -11.02 -5.71
C MET A 622 26.55 -11.99 -6.74
N ILE A 623 25.71 -11.49 -7.66
CA ILE A 623 25.09 -12.32 -8.71
C ILE A 623 26.16 -13.02 -9.58
N PHE A 624 27.19 -12.32 -10.06
CA PHE A 624 28.24 -12.93 -10.89
C PHE A 624 29.10 -13.95 -10.11
N ASN A 625 29.33 -13.73 -8.82
CA ASN A 625 30.01 -14.72 -7.97
C ASN A 625 29.15 -15.98 -7.76
N ARG A 626 27.84 -15.85 -7.55
CA ARG A 626 26.92 -17.00 -7.43
C ARG A 626 26.71 -17.73 -8.77
N ILE A 627 26.81 -17.05 -9.91
CA ILE A 627 26.86 -17.72 -11.22
C ILE A 627 28.09 -18.64 -11.30
N ARG A 628 29.26 -18.18 -10.85
CA ARG A 628 30.50 -19.00 -10.83
C ARG A 628 30.47 -20.13 -9.80
N ASP A 629 29.74 -19.97 -8.70
CA ASP A 629 29.61 -20.97 -7.64
C ASP A 629 28.44 -21.97 -7.86
N LEU A 630 27.64 -21.76 -8.91
CA LEU A 630 26.52 -22.61 -9.35
C LEU A 630 26.82 -24.14 -9.28
N PRO A 631 28.00 -24.67 -9.65
CA PRO A 631 28.33 -26.10 -9.53
C PRO A 631 28.36 -26.66 -8.09
N ASN A 632 28.59 -25.79 -7.10
CA ASN A 632 28.69 -26.13 -5.68
C ASN A 632 27.38 -25.86 -4.90
N GLN A 633 26.42 -25.20 -5.54
CA GLN A 633 25.16 -24.74 -4.95
C GLN A 633 24.05 -25.82 -5.03
N ALA A 634 23.03 -25.65 -4.20
CA ALA A 634 21.79 -26.43 -4.29
C ALA A 634 21.01 -26.06 -5.58
N TYR A 635 20.35 -27.05 -6.20
CA TYR A 635 19.59 -26.86 -7.44
C TYR A 635 18.49 -25.81 -7.31
N GLU A 636 17.86 -25.76 -6.14
CA GLU A 636 16.77 -24.88 -5.77
C GLU A 636 17.25 -23.42 -5.67
N VAL A 637 18.42 -23.20 -5.06
CA VAL A 637 19.12 -21.90 -5.00
C VAL A 637 19.57 -21.46 -6.40
N ASN A 638 20.06 -22.39 -7.21
CA ASN A 638 20.43 -22.13 -8.59
C ASN A 638 19.24 -21.66 -9.42
N LEU A 639 18.09 -22.33 -9.33
CA LEU A 639 16.85 -21.94 -10.02
C LEU A 639 16.33 -20.56 -9.56
N GLN A 640 16.44 -20.23 -8.28
CA GLN A 640 16.08 -18.90 -7.80
C GLN A 640 17.04 -17.81 -8.31
N LEU A 641 18.34 -18.12 -8.39
CA LEU A 641 19.33 -17.24 -9.02
C LEU A 641 19.03 -17.00 -10.50
N THR A 642 18.55 -18.01 -11.25
CA THR A 642 18.16 -17.81 -12.66
C THR A 642 16.98 -16.85 -12.79
N ALA A 643 15.96 -16.99 -11.92
CA ALA A 643 14.81 -16.09 -11.92
C ALA A 643 15.23 -14.63 -11.69
N VAL A 644 16.10 -14.36 -10.70
CA VAL A 644 16.66 -13.02 -10.45
C VAL A 644 17.41 -12.48 -11.68
N ILE A 645 18.26 -13.30 -12.33
CA ILE A 645 18.98 -12.90 -13.55
C ILE A 645 18.01 -12.55 -14.69
N SER A 646 16.93 -13.32 -14.88
CA SER A 646 15.90 -13.03 -15.88
C SER A 646 15.14 -11.74 -15.58
N ARG A 647 14.75 -11.48 -14.31
CA ARG A 647 14.13 -10.19 -13.92
C ARG A 647 15.04 -9.01 -14.26
N LEU A 648 16.35 -9.10 -13.98
CA LEU A 648 17.33 -8.06 -14.32
C LEU A 648 17.45 -7.86 -15.83
N ALA A 649 17.52 -8.96 -16.61
CA ALA A 649 17.61 -8.91 -18.07
C ALA A 649 16.36 -8.29 -18.72
N LEU A 650 15.18 -8.45 -18.13
CA LEU A 650 13.91 -7.89 -18.61
C LEU A 650 13.81 -6.35 -18.44
N LEU A 651 14.55 -5.71 -17.53
CA LEU A 651 14.44 -4.27 -17.29
C LEU A 651 14.75 -3.43 -18.57
N PRO A 652 13.85 -2.57 -19.08
CA PRO A 652 14.02 -1.82 -20.33
C PRO A 652 14.97 -0.60 -20.26
N HIS A 653 16.01 -0.64 -19.41
CA HIS A 653 16.99 0.45 -19.28
C HIS A 653 18.20 0.24 -20.23
N PRO A 654 18.60 1.22 -21.06
CA PRO A 654 19.59 1.01 -22.12
C PRO A 654 20.98 0.68 -21.57
N TYR A 655 21.47 1.41 -20.55
CA TYR A 655 22.79 1.14 -19.94
C TYR A 655 22.86 -0.26 -19.29
N LEU A 656 21.73 -0.78 -18.79
CA LEU A 656 21.67 -2.10 -18.17
C LEU A 656 21.55 -3.21 -19.23
N HIS A 657 20.82 -2.97 -20.32
CA HIS A 657 20.80 -3.85 -21.49
C HIS A 657 22.18 -3.91 -22.16
N GLU A 658 22.87 -2.77 -22.34
CA GLU A 658 24.24 -2.72 -22.84
C GLU A 658 25.18 -3.52 -21.94
N TYR A 659 25.13 -3.29 -20.63
CA TYR A 659 26.03 -3.96 -19.69
C TYR A 659 25.77 -5.47 -19.54
N LEU A 660 24.52 -5.93 -19.44
CA LEU A 660 24.19 -7.34 -19.22
C LEU A 660 24.06 -8.18 -20.50
N LEU A 661 23.47 -7.62 -21.56
CA LEU A 661 23.03 -8.39 -22.74
C LEU A 661 23.82 -8.08 -24.01
N ASN A 662 24.34 -6.86 -24.21
CA ASN A 662 25.11 -6.56 -25.42
C ASN A 662 26.55 -7.05 -25.31
N THR A 663 26.82 -8.18 -25.96
CA THR A 663 28.12 -8.87 -25.95
C THR A 663 29.09 -8.35 -27.03
N GLY A 664 28.66 -7.43 -27.91
CA GLY A 664 29.49 -6.81 -28.94
C GLY A 664 30.19 -5.51 -28.51
N VAL A 665 29.97 -5.04 -27.28
CA VAL A 665 30.48 -3.76 -26.76
C VAL A 665 31.98 -3.85 -26.47
N PRO A 666 32.82 -2.86 -26.85
CA PRO A 666 34.20 -2.77 -26.38
C PRO A 666 34.23 -2.49 -24.87
N ARG A 667 34.66 -3.48 -24.09
CA ARG A 667 34.76 -3.42 -22.63
C ARG A 667 36.22 -3.32 -22.20
N ARG A 668 36.48 -2.55 -21.13
CA ARG A 668 37.82 -2.48 -20.52
C ARG A 668 38.22 -3.86 -19.98
N PRO A 669 39.50 -4.28 -20.07
CA PRO A 669 39.90 -5.67 -19.85
C PRO A 669 39.62 -6.20 -18.43
N ASP A 670 39.66 -5.36 -17.40
CA ASP A 670 39.41 -5.73 -16.01
C ASP A 670 37.92 -5.61 -15.59
N THR A 671 37.00 -5.66 -16.56
CA THR A 671 35.55 -5.53 -16.37
C THR A 671 34.88 -6.90 -16.32
N ASP A 672 34.30 -7.26 -15.17
CA ASP A 672 33.43 -8.45 -15.10
C ASP A 672 32.09 -8.21 -15.83
N CYS A 673 31.47 -9.28 -16.31
CA CYS A 673 30.15 -9.23 -16.95
C CYS A 673 29.45 -10.60 -16.96
N LEU A 674 28.13 -10.57 -17.20
CA LEU A 674 27.27 -11.76 -17.22
C LEU A 674 27.80 -12.87 -18.15
N LEU A 675 28.24 -12.54 -19.36
CA LEU A 675 28.78 -13.54 -20.30
C LEU A 675 30.09 -14.17 -19.79
N ALA A 676 30.96 -13.40 -19.13
CA ALA A 676 32.20 -13.92 -18.55
C ALA A 676 31.90 -14.89 -17.42
N ALA A 677 31.06 -14.51 -16.46
CA ALA A 677 30.66 -15.38 -15.35
C ALA A 677 30.01 -16.70 -15.84
N LEU A 678 29.10 -16.63 -16.82
CA LEU A 678 28.49 -17.81 -17.43
C LEU A 678 29.53 -18.69 -18.17
N GLY A 679 30.51 -18.07 -18.85
CA GLY A 679 31.61 -18.75 -19.55
C GLY A 679 32.60 -19.45 -18.62
N ASP A 680 33.00 -18.79 -17.53
CA ASP A 680 33.86 -19.36 -16.48
C ASP A 680 33.21 -20.64 -15.90
N THR A 681 31.91 -20.54 -15.59
CA THR A 681 31.09 -21.64 -15.09
C THR A 681 30.99 -22.79 -16.10
N ALA A 682 30.78 -22.48 -17.38
CA ALA A 682 30.76 -23.48 -18.45
C ALA A 682 32.11 -24.21 -18.60
N ALA A 683 33.23 -23.49 -18.46
CA ALA A 683 34.57 -24.08 -18.51
C ALA A 683 34.85 -24.99 -17.30
N GLN A 684 34.44 -24.57 -16.09
CA GLN A 684 34.53 -25.37 -14.87
C GLN A 684 33.69 -26.64 -14.94
N LEU A 685 32.41 -26.54 -15.35
CA LEU A 685 31.53 -27.68 -15.56
C LEU A 685 32.07 -28.61 -16.65
N HIS A 686 32.63 -28.09 -17.74
CA HIS A 686 33.27 -28.91 -18.77
C HIS A 686 34.46 -29.71 -18.22
N ALA A 687 35.34 -29.09 -17.43
CA ALA A 687 36.49 -29.77 -16.85
C ALA A 687 36.08 -30.91 -15.88
N GLN A 688 35.00 -30.73 -15.12
CA GLN A 688 34.52 -31.74 -14.17
C GLN A 688 33.67 -32.83 -14.83
N VAL A 689 32.63 -32.46 -15.58
CA VAL A 689 31.64 -33.39 -16.13
C VAL A 689 32.23 -34.30 -17.20
N THR A 690 33.19 -33.82 -18.01
CA THR A 690 33.85 -34.69 -19.02
C THR A 690 34.75 -35.77 -18.42
N GLY A 691 35.11 -35.66 -17.13
CA GLY A 691 35.80 -36.71 -16.38
C GLY A 691 34.89 -37.86 -15.91
N LEU A 692 33.56 -37.68 -15.92
CA LEU A 692 32.62 -38.68 -15.40
C LEU A 692 32.34 -39.79 -16.43
N PRO A 693 32.39 -41.08 -16.03
CA PRO A 693 32.19 -42.20 -16.96
C PRO A 693 30.74 -42.22 -17.47
N GLY A 694 30.55 -42.04 -18.78
CA GLY A 694 29.23 -42.11 -19.41
C GLY A 694 28.34 -40.87 -19.22
N TYR A 695 28.91 -39.72 -18.83
CA TYR A 695 28.18 -38.49 -18.47
C TYR A 695 27.02 -38.09 -19.40
N LYS A 696 27.11 -38.36 -20.71
CA LYS A 696 26.04 -38.03 -21.67
C LYS A 696 24.71 -38.75 -21.38
N GLY A 697 24.76 -39.99 -20.88
CA GLY A 697 23.57 -40.71 -20.45
C GLY A 697 22.99 -40.13 -19.16
N LEU A 698 23.86 -39.95 -18.15
CA LEU A 698 23.49 -39.38 -16.85
C LEU A 698 22.90 -37.97 -16.96
N LEU A 699 23.39 -37.16 -17.92
CA LEU A 699 22.88 -35.83 -18.20
C LEU A 699 21.49 -35.85 -18.86
N GLN A 700 21.26 -36.76 -19.81
CA GLN A 700 19.93 -36.97 -20.40
C GLN A 700 18.93 -37.48 -19.35
N GLU A 701 19.34 -38.44 -18.52
CA GLU A 701 18.54 -38.94 -17.39
C GLU A 701 18.25 -37.85 -16.36
N THR A 702 19.24 -37.00 -16.03
CA THR A 702 19.04 -35.82 -15.16
C THR A 702 18.06 -34.84 -15.75
N ARG A 703 18.13 -34.52 -17.05
CA ARG A 703 17.14 -33.65 -17.71
C ARG A 703 15.74 -34.27 -17.67
N HIS A 704 15.60 -35.57 -17.89
CA HIS A 704 14.30 -36.25 -17.79
C HIS A 704 13.76 -36.30 -16.34
N ARG A 705 14.63 -36.46 -15.33
CA ARG A 705 14.27 -36.39 -13.90
C ARG A 705 13.76 -35.00 -13.53
N LEU A 706 14.46 -33.93 -13.92
CA LEU A 706 14.05 -32.55 -13.67
C LEU A 706 12.75 -32.16 -14.39
N LEU A 707 12.44 -32.81 -15.51
CA LEU A 707 11.15 -32.70 -16.21
C LEU A 707 10.06 -33.65 -15.65
N GLY A 708 10.29 -34.29 -14.51
CA GLY A 708 9.31 -35.09 -13.78
C GLY A 708 9.04 -36.50 -14.32
N HIS A 709 9.95 -37.07 -15.14
CA HIS A 709 9.72 -38.37 -15.80
C HIS A 709 10.25 -39.61 -15.04
N THR A 710 11.06 -39.45 -13.99
CA THR A 710 11.64 -40.57 -13.20
C THR A 710 11.75 -40.23 -11.71
N GLN A 711 11.77 -41.25 -10.85
CA GLN A 711 11.66 -41.10 -9.39
C GLN A 711 12.94 -41.50 -8.64
N ASP A 712 13.39 -40.60 -7.76
CA ASP A 712 14.29 -40.78 -6.60
C ASP A 712 15.43 -41.82 -6.68
N LYS A 713 16.49 -41.43 -7.42
CA LYS A 713 17.87 -41.71 -7.02
C LYS A 713 18.73 -40.47 -7.23
N ARG A 714 19.07 -39.76 -6.14
CA ARG A 714 20.02 -38.65 -6.16
C ARG A 714 21.43 -39.24 -5.96
N GLU A 715 22.20 -39.34 -7.04
CA GLU A 715 23.61 -39.75 -7.02
C GLU A 715 24.52 -38.59 -6.58
N GLU A 716 25.73 -38.91 -6.13
CA GLU A 716 26.74 -37.98 -5.59
C GLU A 716 27.15 -36.86 -6.59
N TYR A 717 26.96 -37.09 -7.89
CA TYR A 717 27.25 -36.12 -8.96
C TYR A 717 26.02 -35.34 -9.47
N CYS A 718 24.85 -35.49 -8.83
CA CYS A 718 23.61 -34.88 -9.33
C CYS A 718 23.68 -33.36 -9.41
N SER A 719 24.29 -32.66 -8.44
CA SER A 719 24.40 -31.19 -8.46
C SER A 719 25.15 -30.66 -9.69
N LEU A 720 26.22 -31.33 -10.12
CA LEU A 720 27.00 -30.95 -11.31
C LEU A 720 26.20 -31.11 -12.61
N LEU A 721 25.39 -32.18 -12.72
CA LEU A 721 24.55 -32.43 -13.88
C LEU A 721 23.30 -31.55 -13.89
N GLU A 722 22.71 -31.30 -12.72
CA GLU A 722 21.66 -30.30 -12.46
C GLU A 722 22.15 -28.91 -12.91
N SER A 723 23.38 -28.53 -12.53
CA SER A 723 24.03 -27.27 -12.90
C SER A 723 24.24 -27.09 -14.40
N VAL A 724 24.62 -28.15 -15.13
CA VAL A 724 24.72 -28.10 -16.60
C VAL A 724 23.35 -27.82 -17.24
N VAL A 725 22.28 -28.45 -16.75
CA VAL A 725 20.92 -28.22 -17.28
C VAL A 725 20.45 -26.79 -16.97
N VAL A 726 20.64 -26.29 -15.74
CA VAL A 726 20.28 -24.92 -15.35
C VAL A 726 21.02 -23.90 -16.23
N LEU A 727 22.34 -24.06 -16.41
CA LEU A 727 23.14 -23.17 -17.26
C LEU A 727 22.71 -23.22 -18.75
N GLU A 728 22.32 -24.39 -19.25
CA GLU A 728 21.80 -24.54 -20.62
C GLU A 728 20.46 -23.81 -20.83
N GLU A 729 19.54 -23.88 -19.87
CA GLU A 729 18.26 -23.20 -19.98
C GLU A 729 18.37 -21.68 -19.79
N VAL A 730 19.21 -21.19 -18.87
CA VAL A 730 19.51 -19.75 -18.72
C VAL A 730 20.04 -19.13 -20.02
N CYS A 731 20.97 -19.81 -20.68
CA CYS A 731 21.55 -19.32 -21.92
C CYS A 731 20.51 -19.25 -23.06
N LYS A 732 19.46 -20.08 -23.01
CA LYS A 732 18.30 -20.00 -23.94
C LYS A 732 17.35 -18.87 -23.55
N GLU A 733 17.06 -18.71 -22.26
CA GLU A 733 16.14 -17.68 -21.76
C GLU A 733 16.70 -16.27 -21.97
N LEU A 734 17.99 -16.03 -21.67
CA LEU A 734 18.68 -14.78 -21.96
C LEU A 734 18.70 -14.45 -23.46
N ALA A 735 18.91 -15.45 -24.31
CA ALA A 735 18.84 -15.28 -25.76
C ALA A 735 17.41 -14.92 -26.24
N ALA A 736 16.37 -15.51 -25.63
CA ALA A 736 14.98 -15.16 -25.90
C ALA A 736 14.61 -13.76 -25.40
N ILE A 737 15.08 -13.34 -24.22
CA ILE A 737 14.91 -11.98 -23.70
C ILE A 737 15.60 -10.96 -24.62
N ALA A 738 16.84 -11.23 -25.06
CA ALA A 738 17.54 -10.35 -26.01
C ALA A 738 16.78 -10.21 -27.34
N PHE A 739 16.30 -11.33 -27.91
CA PHE A 739 15.47 -11.36 -29.12
C PHE A 739 14.16 -10.56 -28.96
N VAL A 740 13.48 -10.70 -27.81
CA VAL A 740 12.24 -9.97 -27.50
C VAL A 740 12.49 -8.46 -27.34
N LYS A 741 13.57 -8.06 -26.64
CA LYS A 741 13.90 -6.65 -26.44
C LYS A 741 14.25 -5.97 -27.76
N PHE A 742 14.98 -6.66 -28.64
CA PHE A 742 15.24 -6.22 -30.01
C PHE A 742 13.93 -6.00 -30.80
N HIS A 743 13.07 -7.02 -30.86
CA HIS A 743 11.82 -6.95 -31.64
C HIS A 743 10.73 -6.02 -31.07
N HIS A 744 10.91 -5.48 -29.86
CA HIS A 744 10.09 -4.41 -29.31
C HIS A 744 10.70 -3.02 -29.57
N ALA A 745 11.99 -2.93 -29.90
CA ALA A 745 12.69 -1.69 -30.20
C ALA A 745 12.73 -1.35 -31.71
N THR A 746 12.45 -2.33 -32.58
CA THR A 746 12.37 -2.22 -34.05
C THR A 746 10.95 -2.04 -34.57
#